data_AF-A0A069SBV4-F1
#
_entry.id   AF-A0A069SBV4-F1
#
_cell.length_a   1.000
_cell.length_b   1.000
_cell.length_c   1.000
_cell.angle_alpha   90.00
_cell.angle_beta   90.00
_cell.angle_gamma   90.00
#
_symmetry.space_group_name_H-M   'P 1'
#
loop_
_entity.id
_entity.type
_entity.pdbx_description
1 polymer ?
#
loop_
_entity_poly.entity_id
_entity_poly.type
_entity_poly.pdbx_seq_one_letter_code
_entity_poly.pdbx_strand_id
1 'polypeptide(L)'
;MACICYLLILPTGLWAKRIIKVACVGNSITYGAGISNREKNSYPAQLQYYLGDDYEVRNFGSNGATAQSDGDYPYVRTGVYGESKNFLPDIVLIKLGTNDTKPQNWKDEKHFMEEYQTLIDTYRSLDSHPQVILLTPVRCFLTEKNTISPRIIEEKVRLVVEQLAYDNGLGIINLHNLFGNQWDQVIMPDRLHPSSIGAGAMARKIGDYLLNAVQSKPAAIVPENATSFNFHGYQGYDFQLDGVPYKVVRPAKEAQGRPWIWRARFWGHEPQTDIDLLEQGFHVVYCDVADLYGADKAVKRWNKFYKYLVKNGFHKKTVLEGMSRGGLIVYNWAAQNSDKVACIYADAPVMDIKSWPMGKGAYAGSAEDVTRMLEAYGFKNEEQALRWKKNPLNHAAKIAQADIPVLHVVGDADDIVPVSENTALFEAEMKRLGAPITVIHKPGIGHHPHSLNNPESIVRFILKATGRWSNNCTHAVPGNEYRSAAGWVEGSEWHSVAQDIETTLNERKLKLLLLGNSITQGWGGMRKLVSYKPGKQAMDDALGQGNWESAGISGDRTQNLLWRVRYGNYNRCTPEYVVIAIGINNLVVGQDTADDTAEGIIAVTEEACRQFPDSKIILLGLFPSGKEQGSAVREQCNRIHKLLGAHTFGAQVSYTNPTGWFLDEDGTIRDGLYSGDYIHFTDKGYACVASHLIQLMK
;
A
#
# COMPACT_ATOMS: atom_id res chain seq x y z
N MET A 1 40.61 50.32 -36.28
CA MET A 1 40.13 48.96 -35.97
C MET A 1 39.64 48.98 -34.53
N ALA A 2 38.33 49.03 -34.30
CA ALA A 2 37.73 49.00 -32.97
C ALA A 2 36.74 47.83 -32.92
N CYS A 3 37.03 46.83 -32.09
CA CYS A 3 36.15 45.69 -31.85
C CYS A 3 35.13 46.06 -30.77
N ILE A 4 33.85 46.09 -31.15
CA ILE A 4 32.72 46.21 -30.23
C ILE A 4 32.27 44.78 -29.89
N CYS A 5 32.43 44.39 -28.62
CA CYS A 5 31.89 43.15 -28.08
C CYS A 5 30.46 43.41 -27.57
N TYR A 6 29.47 42.76 -28.17
CA TYR A 6 28.10 42.70 -27.63
C TYR A 6 28.04 41.67 -26.51
N LEU A 7 27.77 42.12 -25.28
CA LEU A 7 27.36 41.25 -24.18
C LEU A 7 25.84 40.97 -24.32
N LEU A 8 25.48 39.72 -24.63
CA LEU A 8 24.10 39.25 -24.57
C LEU A 8 23.73 38.95 -23.10
N ILE A 9 22.94 39.83 -22.49
CA ILE A 9 22.30 39.58 -21.20
C ILE A 9 20.99 38.86 -21.48
N LEU A 10 20.94 37.54 -21.22
CA LEU A 10 19.69 36.79 -21.19
C LEU A 10 18.96 37.06 -19.87
N PRO A 11 17.68 37.47 -19.87
CA PRO A 11 16.93 37.64 -18.64
C PRO A 11 16.58 36.26 -18.07
N THR A 12 17.07 35.97 -16.88
CA THR A 12 16.61 34.84 -16.06
C THR A 12 15.19 35.15 -15.58
N GLY A 13 14.19 34.73 -16.34
CA GLY A 13 12.81 34.73 -15.87
C GLY A 13 12.69 33.78 -14.68
N LEU A 14 12.40 34.31 -13.49
CA LEU A 14 11.91 33.53 -12.36
C LEU A 14 10.51 33.02 -12.72
N TRP A 15 10.43 31.82 -13.30
CA TRP A 15 9.15 31.11 -13.43
C TRP A 15 8.78 30.58 -12.05
N ALA A 16 7.83 31.22 -11.38
CA ALA A 16 7.22 30.65 -10.18
C ALA A 16 6.61 29.29 -10.57
N LYS A 17 6.98 28.23 -9.86
CA LYS A 17 6.45 26.88 -10.09
C LYS A 17 4.93 26.95 -9.87
N ARG A 18 4.15 26.56 -10.89
CA ARG A 18 2.68 26.51 -10.79
C ARG A 18 2.30 25.45 -9.76
N ILE A 19 1.59 25.86 -8.72
CA ILE A 19 1.01 24.96 -7.71
C ILE A 19 -0.21 24.26 -8.31
N ILE A 20 -0.31 22.94 -8.14
CA ILE A 20 -1.46 22.14 -8.60
C ILE A 20 -2.55 22.17 -7.53
N LYS A 21 -3.71 22.71 -7.87
CA LYS A 21 -4.86 22.83 -6.97
C LYS A 21 -5.74 21.58 -6.98
N VAL A 22 -5.96 20.99 -5.82
CA VAL A 22 -6.79 19.78 -5.64
C VAL A 22 -8.00 20.09 -4.76
N ALA A 23 -9.20 19.98 -5.33
CA ALA A 23 -10.46 20.11 -4.60
C ALA A 23 -10.98 18.73 -4.16
N CYS A 24 -11.02 18.48 -2.85
CA CYS A 24 -11.63 17.28 -2.28
C CYS A 24 -13.12 17.52 -2.03
N VAL A 25 -13.97 17.06 -2.94
CA VAL A 25 -15.43 17.21 -2.92
C VAL A 25 -16.09 15.97 -2.34
N GLY A 26 -16.97 16.13 -1.35
CA GLY A 26 -17.69 14.98 -0.82
C GLY A 26 -18.55 15.24 0.40
N ASN A 27 -18.92 14.17 1.08
CA ASN A 27 -19.80 14.20 2.24
C ASN A 27 -19.02 14.26 3.57
N SER A 28 -19.63 13.76 4.65
CA SER A 28 -19.08 13.67 6.01
C SER A 28 -17.71 12.98 6.09
N ILE A 29 -17.46 11.99 5.23
CA ILE A 29 -16.17 11.30 5.18
C ILE A 29 -15.07 12.21 4.62
N THR A 30 -15.39 13.04 3.62
CA THR A 30 -14.46 14.07 3.10
C THR A 30 -14.29 15.20 4.11
N TYR A 31 -15.37 15.62 4.77
CA TYR A 31 -15.33 16.63 5.82
C TYR A 31 -14.44 16.22 7.01
N GLY A 32 -14.30 14.92 7.27
CA GLY A 32 -13.58 14.40 8.44
C GLY A 32 -14.46 14.36 9.69
N ALA A 33 -15.74 14.01 9.55
CA ALA A 33 -16.66 13.87 10.67
C ALA A 33 -16.14 12.83 11.67
N GLY A 34 -16.18 13.17 12.96
CA GLY A 34 -15.70 12.30 14.05
C GLY A 34 -14.17 12.29 14.24
N ILE A 35 -13.39 12.93 13.37
CA ILE A 35 -11.93 12.97 13.49
C ILE A 35 -11.49 14.15 14.38
N SER A 36 -10.76 13.86 15.44
CA SER A 36 -10.09 14.86 16.28
C SER A 36 -9.07 15.68 15.48
N ASN A 37 -9.08 17.00 15.63
CA ASN A 37 -8.21 17.91 14.88
C ASN A 37 -8.30 17.68 13.35
N ARG A 38 -9.53 17.57 12.81
CA ARG A 38 -9.77 17.24 11.38
C ARG A 38 -9.06 18.15 10.39
N GLU A 39 -8.74 19.39 10.76
CA GLU A 39 -7.97 20.33 9.92
C GLU A 39 -6.56 19.81 9.60
N LYS A 40 -6.04 18.89 10.42
CA LYS A 40 -4.77 18.18 10.18
C LYS A 40 -4.96 16.69 9.89
N ASN A 41 -6.00 16.08 10.46
CA ASN A 41 -6.20 14.63 10.46
C ASN A 41 -7.27 14.11 9.48
N SER A 42 -8.03 14.97 8.79
CA SER A 42 -8.92 14.52 7.71
C SER A 42 -8.11 14.01 6.50
N TYR A 43 -8.68 13.16 5.64
CA TYR A 43 -7.93 12.65 4.49
C TYR A 43 -7.46 13.77 3.55
N PRO A 44 -8.21 14.87 3.31
CA PRO A 44 -7.69 15.98 2.49
C PRO A 44 -6.48 16.67 3.12
N ALA A 45 -6.48 16.85 4.44
CA ALA A 45 -5.35 17.43 5.15
C ALA A 45 -4.13 16.50 5.14
N GLN A 46 -4.34 15.20 5.36
CA GLN A 46 -3.27 14.19 5.24
C GLN A 46 -2.76 14.07 3.80
N LEU A 47 -3.62 14.25 2.80
CA LEU A 47 -3.24 14.27 1.38
C LEU A 47 -2.36 15.49 1.05
N GLN A 48 -2.62 16.66 1.63
CA GLN A 48 -1.71 17.81 1.51
C GLN A 48 -0.30 17.48 1.98
N TYR A 49 -0.16 16.85 3.15
CA TYR A 49 1.15 16.45 3.65
C TYR A 49 1.81 15.39 2.77
N TYR A 50 1.03 14.48 2.18
CA TYR A 50 1.54 13.44 1.30
C TYR A 50 2.06 13.99 -0.04
N LEU A 51 1.36 14.97 -0.62
CA LEU A 51 1.70 15.56 -1.91
C LEU A 51 2.79 16.64 -1.83
N GLY A 52 2.91 17.31 -0.68
CA GLY A 52 3.89 18.37 -0.45
C GLY A 52 3.56 19.70 -1.14
N ASP A 53 4.54 20.60 -1.18
CA ASP A 53 4.36 22.02 -1.53
C ASP A 53 4.07 22.30 -3.00
N ASP A 54 4.19 21.28 -3.86
CA ASP A 54 3.81 21.35 -5.27
C ASP A 54 2.30 21.36 -5.48
N TYR A 55 1.54 21.07 -4.43
CA TYR A 55 0.09 20.95 -4.45
C TYR A 55 -0.55 21.84 -3.38
N GLU A 56 -1.74 22.33 -3.69
CA GLU A 56 -2.65 22.97 -2.74
C GLU A 56 -3.93 22.14 -2.68
N VAL A 57 -4.09 21.36 -1.62
CA VAL A 57 -5.25 20.50 -1.38
C VAL A 57 -6.21 21.21 -0.44
N ARG A 58 -7.48 21.32 -0.83
CA ARG A 58 -8.53 21.91 0.01
C ARG A 58 -9.69 20.95 0.25
N ASN A 59 -10.20 20.97 1.47
CA ASN A 59 -11.35 20.17 1.89
C ASN A 59 -12.65 20.92 1.59
N PHE A 60 -13.44 20.42 0.65
CA PHE A 60 -14.79 20.91 0.33
C PHE A 60 -15.85 19.86 0.70
N GLY A 61 -15.58 19.03 1.71
CA GLY A 61 -16.51 18.07 2.26
C GLY A 61 -17.64 18.76 3.03
N SER A 62 -18.86 18.24 2.92
CA SER A 62 -20.01 18.74 3.67
C SER A 62 -20.73 17.62 4.41
N ASN A 63 -20.92 17.78 5.71
CA ASN A 63 -21.47 16.73 6.56
C ASN A 63 -22.88 16.31 6.12
N GLY A 64 -23.14 15.01 6.02
CA GLY A 64 -24.45 14.48 5.61
C GLY A 64 -24.82 14.65 4.12
N ALA A 65 -23.95 15.25 3.29
CA ALA A 65 -24.33 15.63 1.93
C ALA A 65 -24.67 14.46 0.99
N THR A 66 -25.68 14.67 0.14
CA THR A 66 -26.13 13.81 -0.96
C THR A 66 -25.65 14.32 -2.31
N ALA A 67 -25.45 13.42 -3.27
CA ALA A 67 -25.24 13.81 -4.68
C ALA A 67 -26.56 14.30 -5.30
N GLN A 68 -27.68 13.62 -5.00
CA GLN A 68 -29.00 13.95 -5.52
C GLN A 68 -29.51 15.28 -4.95
N SER A 69 -30.03 16.14 -5.83
CA SER A 69 -30.49 17.49 -5.51
C SER A 69 -31.82 17.56 -4.76
N ASP A 70 -32.56 16.45 -4.70
CA ASP A 70 -33.82 16.25 -3.98
C ASP A 70 -33.64 15.43 -2.68
N GLY A 71 -32.39 15.11 -2.30
CA GLY A 71 -32.07 14.53 -1.00
C GLY A 71 -32.30 15.49 0.17
N ASP A 72 -32.23 14.97 1.39
CA ASP A 72 -32.40 15.73 2.63
C ASP A 72 -31.34 16.82 2.84
N TYR A 73 -30.11 16.60 2.35
CA TYR A 73 -29.02 17.58 2.40
C TYR A 73 -28.19 17.62 1.10
N PRO A 74 -28.69 18.25 0.02
CA PRO A 74 -28.02 18.26 -1.27
C PRO A 74 -26.68 18.99 -1.28
N TYR A 75 -25.61 18.33 -1.75
CA TYR A 75 -24.28 18.96 -1.83
C TYR A 75 -24.30 20.26 -2.64
N VAL A 76 -25.04 20.28 -3.75
CA VAL A 76 -25.18 21.43 -4.66
C VAL A 76 -25.83 22.66 -4.02
N ARG A 77 -26.42 22.54 -2.82
CA ARG A 77 -27.00 23.66 -2.06
C ARG A 77 -26.10 24.14 -0.91
N THR A 78 -24.92 23.56 -0.76
CA THR A 78 -23.97 23.92 0.31
C THR A 78 -23.08 25.09 -0.09
N GLY A 79 -22.57 25.86 0.88
CA GLY A 79 -21.61 26.94 0.63
C GLY A 79 -20.29 26.42 0.02
N VAL A 80 -19.79 25.28 0.52
CA VAL A 80 -18.54 24.66 0.05
C VAL A 80 -18.59 24.21 -1.41
N TYR A 81 -19.78 23.99 -1.98
CA TYR A 81 -19.93 23.75 -3.43
C TYR A 81 -19.64 25.01 -4.26
N GLY A 82 -20.02 26.19 -3.78
CA GLY A 82 -19.63 27.45 -4.42
C GLY A 82 -18.13 27.70 -4.29
N GLU A 83 -17.59 27.47 -3.09
CA GLU A 83 -16.17 27.65 -2.79
C GLU A 83 -15.27 26.71 -3.59
N SER A 84 -15.67 25.44 -3.77
CA SER A 84 -14.89 24.45 -4.54
C SER A 84 -14.74 24.85 -6.01
N LYS A 85 -15.75 25.49 -6.59
CA LYS A 85 -15.70 26.03 -7.96
C LYS A 85 -14.84 27.30 -8.03
N ASN A 86 -15.04 28.23 -7.09
CA ASN A 86 -14.28 29.48 -7.01
C ASN A 86 -12.79 29.25 -6.73
N PHE A 87 -12.42 28.08 -6.19
CA PHE A 87 -11.03 27.69 -6.01
C PHE A 87 -10.28 27.52 -7.35
N LEU A 88 -11.01 27.30 -8.45
CA LEU A 88 -10.47 27.02 -9.79
C LEU A 88 -9.45 25.87 -9.74
N PRO A 89 -9.88 24.66 -9.33
CA PRO A 89 -8.98 23.53 -9.15
C PRO A 89 -8.41 23.04 -10.48
N ASP A 90 -7.21 22.45 -10.44
CA ASP A 90 -6.64 21.66 -11.53
C ASP A 90 -7.13 20.20 -11.46
N ILE A 91 -7.47 19.73 -10.27
CA ILE A 91 -7.95 18.38 -10.00
C ILE A 91 -9.17 18.44 -9.07
N VAL A 92 -10.23 17.73 -9.40
CA VAL A 92 -11.41 17.56 -8.53
C VAL A 92 -11.57 16.08 -8.18
N LEU A 93 -11.48 15.77 -6.89
CA LEU A 93 -11.75 14.44 -6.34
C LEU A 93 -13.20 14.41 -5.84
N ILE A 94 -14.07 13.58 -6.43
CA ILE A 94 -15.49 13.51 -6.03
C ILE A 94 -15.77 12.21 -5.29
N LYS A 95 -16.27 12.33 -4.05
CA LYS A 95 -16.68 11.21 -3.19
C LYS A 95 -18.04 11.45 -2.53
N LEU A 96 -19.12 11.19 -3.28
CA LEU A 96 -20.52 11.25 -2.82
C LEU A 96 -21.25 9.92 -3.06
N GLY A 97 -22.48 9.80 -2.56
CA GLY A 97 -23.31 8.60 -2.72
C GLY A 97 -23.62 7.84 -1.44
N THR A 98 -22.83 8.03 -0.36
CA THR A 98 -23.07 7.32 0.92
C THR A 98 -24.43 7.72 1.53
N ASN A 99 -24.70 9.02 1.70
CA ASN A 99 -25.95 9.52 2.28
C ASN A 99 -27.16 9.38 1.36
N ASP A 100 -26.91 9.28 0.05
CA ASP A 100 -27.95 9.02 -0.95
C ASP A 100 -28.66 7.69 -0.71
N THR A 101 -27.98 6.72 -0.09
CA THR A 101 -28.55 5.38 0.19
C THR A 101 -29.52 5.32 1.37
N LYS A 102 -29.75 6.43 2.08
CA LYS A 102 -30.77 6.49 3.14
C LYS A 102 -32.17 6.31 2.51
N PRO A 103 -33.13 5.67 3.19
CA PRO A 103 -34.45 5.37 2.61
C PRO A 103 -35.20 6.59 2.07
N GLN A 104 -35.07 7.75 2.71
CA GLN A 104 -35.73 8.98 2.25
C GLN A 104 -35.07 9.61 1.01
N ASN A 105 -33.79 9.33 0.77
CA ASN A 105 -32.99 9.94 -0.29
C ASN A 105 -32.89 9.05 -1.54
N TRP A 106 -32.88 7.72 -1.38
CA TRP A 106 -32.67 6.80 -2.48
C TRP A 106 -33.93 6.69 -3.35
N LYS A 107 -33.85 7.11 -4.61
CA LYS A 107 -34.91 6.89 -5.60
C LYS A 107 -34.64 5.62 -6.39
N ASP A 108 -33.67 5.69 -7.30
CA ASP A 108 -33.16 4.58 -8.08
C ASP A 108 -31.77 4.93 -8.65
N GLU A 109 -31.15 3.94 -9.30
CA GLU A 109 -29.81 4.05 -9.90
C GLU A 109 -29.74 5.08 -11.02
N LYS A 110 -30.82 5.23 -11.81
CA LYS A 110 -30.85 6.11 -12.96
C LYS A 110 -30.88 7.57 -12.51
N HIS A 111 -31.76 7.90 -11.57
CA HIS A 111 -31.82 9.24 -10.99
C HIS A 111 -30.50 9.62 -10.31
N PHE A 112 -29.93 8.71 -9.52
CA PHE A 112 -28.61 8.92 -8.91
C PHE A 112 -27.51 9.18 -9.97
N MET A 113 -27.51 8.42 -11.08
CA MET A 113 -26.56 8.60 -12.17
C MET A 113 -26.70 9.95 -12.88
N GLU A 114 -27.93 10.37 -13.20
CA GLU A 114 -28.23 11.65 -13.87
C GLU A 114 -27.81 12.86 -13.02
N GLU A 115 -28.09 12.82 -11.71
CA GLU A 115 -27.71 13.88 -10.77
C GLU A 115 -26.18 13.94 -10.56
N TYR A 116 -25.52 12.79 -10.48
CA TYR A 116 -24.07 12.73 -10.37
C TYR A 116 -23.38 13.19 -11.66
N GLN A 117 -23.92 12.85 -12.83
CA GLN A 117 -23.45 13.37 -14.12
C GLN A 117 -23.51 14.89 -14.17
N THR A 118 -24.60 15.50 -13.69
CA THR A 118 -24.74 16.97 -13.62
C THR A 118 -23.64 17.60 -12.77
N LEU A 119 -23.27 16.95 -11.65
CA LEU A 119 -22.15 17.40 -10.81
C LEU A 119 -20.80 17.31 -11.57
N ILE A 120 -20.56 16.21 -12.30
CA ILE A 120 -19.36 16.04 -13.14
C ILE A 120 -19.28 17.14 -14.20
N ASP A 121 -20.37 17.37 -14.95
CA ASP A 121 -20.44 18.37 -16.02
C ASP A 121 -20.18 19.78 -15.49
N THR A 122 -20.67 20.08 -14.28
CA THR A 122 -20.42 21.37 -13.64
C THR A 122 -18.93 21.58 -13.35
N TYR A 123 -18.23 20.59 -12.82
CA TYR A 123 -16.79 20.74 -12.58
C TYR A 123 -15.98 20.77 -13.89
N ARG A 124 -16.35 19.98 -14.89
CA ARG A 124 -15.68 19.96 -16.20
C ARG A 124 -15.83 21.27 -16.98
N SER A 125 -16.91 22.01 -16.74
CA SER A 125 -17.18 23.30 -17.38
C SER A 125 -16.52 24.50 -16.71
N LEU A 126 -15.79 24.32 -15.60
CA LEU A 126 -15.02 25.39 -14.98
C LEU A 126 -13.90 25.88 -15.91
N ASP A 127 -13.57 27.16 -15.82
CA ASP A 127 -12.51 27.81 -16.60
C ASP A 127 -11.12 27.21 -16.37
N SER A 128 -10.89 26.58 -15.21
CA SER A 128 -9.63 25.87 -14.92
C SER A 128 -9.50 24.53 -15.63
N HIS A 129 -10.58 24.02 -16.23
CA HIS A 129 -10.67 22.72 -16.92
C HIS A 129 -10.07 21.57 -16.09
N PRO A 130 -10.57 21.35 -14.87
CA PRO A 130 -9.98 20.38 -13.95
C PRO A 130 -10.03 18.96 -14.51
N GLN A 131 -9.04 18.16 -14.16
CA GLN A 131 -9.15 16.71 -14.20
C GLN A 131 -10.12 16.26 -13.10
N VAL A 132 -11.26 15.68 -13.50
CA VAL A 132 -12.19 15.04 -12.55
C VAL A 132 -11.77 13.59 -12.32
N ILE A 133 -11.64 13.20 -11.05
CA ILE A 133 -11.34 11.83 -10.60
C ILE A 133 -12.43 11.40 -9.62
N LEU A 134 -13.05 10.26 -9.88
CA LEU A 134 -14.09 9.71 -9.01
C LEU A 134 -13.48 8.78 -7.95
N LEU A 135 -13.94 8.91 -6.72
CA LEU A 135 -13.55 8.03 -5.62
C LEU A 135 -14.75 7.13 -5.29
N THR A 136 -14.58 5.81 -5.37
CA THR A 136 -15.65 4.91 -4.94
C THR A 136 -15.92 5.09 -3.43
N PRO A 137 -17.14 4.85 -2.93
CA PRO A 137 -17.38 4.88 -1.49
C PRO A 137 -16.54 3.82 -0.78
N VAL A 138 -15.91 4.20 0.34
CA VAL A 138 -15.36 3.24 1.30
C VAL A 138 -16.46 2.28 1.78
N ARG A 139 -16.09 1.05 2.14
CA ARG A 139 -17.06 0.08 2.68
C ARG A 139 -17.74 0.62 3.93
N CYS A 140 -19.06 0.46 3.99
CA CYS A 140 -19.89 0.79 5.14
C CYS A 140 -20.15 -0.49 5.94
N PHE A 141 -20.06 -0.41 7.27
CA PHE A 141 -20.22 -1.54 8.19
C PHE A 141 -21.41 -1.37 9.16
N LEU A 142 -22.27 -0.38 8.91
CA LEU A 142 -23.50 -0.18 9.67
C LEU A 142 -24.39 -1.41 9.60
N THR A 143 -25.14 -1.66 10.67
CA THR A 143 -26.03 -2.82 10.78
C THR A 143 -27.50 -2.41 10.98
N GLU A 144 -27.71 -1.14 11.32
CA GLU A 144 -28.98 -0.54 11.62
C GLU A 144 -29.84 -0.40 10.36
N LYS A 145 -31.05 -0.95 10.40
CA LYS A 145 -32.05 -0.77 9.35
C LYS A 145 -32.52 0.69 9.30
N ASN A 146 -33.00 1.11 8.13
CA ASN A 146 -33.51 2.46 7.87
C ASN A 146 -32.47 3.58 8.01
N THR A 147 -31.19 3.24 7.90
CA THR A 147 -30.07 4.20 7.86
C THR A 147 -29.38 4.13 6.49
N ILE A 148 -28.14 4.64 6.38
CA ILE A 148 -27.28 4.43 5.22
C ILE A 148 -27.15 2.93 4.95
N SER A 149 -27.31 2.50 3.70
CA SER A 149 -27.40 1.09 3.34
C SER A 149 -26.08 0.57 2.76
N PRO A 150 -25.32 -0.28 3.48
CA PRO A 150 -24.13 -0.93 2.93
C PRO A 150 -24.40 -1.69 1.63
N ARG A 151 -25.57 -2.34 1.54
CA ARG A 151 -25.99 -3.10 0.37
C ARG A 151 -26.17 -2.22 -0.86
N ILE A 152 -26.87 -1.09 -0.74
CA ILE A 152 -27.05 -0.16 -1.86
C ILE A 152 -25.71 0.47 -2.26
N ILE A 153 -24.82 0.74 -1.30
CA ILE A 153 -23.47 1.23 -1.60
C ILE A 153 -22.71 0.22 -2.49
N GLU A 154 -22.66 -1.05 -2.08
CA GLU A 154 -21.89 -2.10 -2.74
C GLU A 154 -22.48 -2.55 -4.08
N GLU A 155 -23.81 -2.73 -4.12
CA GLU A 155 -24.51 -3.27 -5.29
C GLU A 155 -24.86 -2.19 -6.31
N LYS A 156 -25.06 -0.92 -5.89
CA LYS A 156 -25.63 0.15 -6.74
C LYS A 156 -24.71 1.35 -6.92
N VAL A 157 -24.45 2.10 -5.84
CA VAL A 157 -23.68 3.36 -5.91
C VAL A 157 -22.30 3.15 -6.53
N ARG A 158 -21.58 2.10 -6.11
CA ARG A 158 -20.27 1.78 -6.65
C ARG A 158 -20.32 1.54 -8.16
N LEU A 159 -21.29 0.76 -8.64
CA LEU A 159 -21.43 0.46 -10.06
C LEU A 159 -21.77 1.72 -10.89
N VAL A 160 -22.61 2.61 -10.36
CA VAL A 160 -22.91 3.89 -11.02
C VAL A 160 -21.65 4.77 -11.10
N VAL A 161 -20.86 4.86 -10.03
CA VAL A 161 -19.60 5.63 -10.04
C VAL A 161 -18.60 5.05 -11.05
N GLU A 162 -18.47 3.73 -11.12
CA GLU A 162 -17.65 3.04 -12.13
C GLU A 162 -18.17 3.34 -13.55
N GLN A 163 -19.48 3.25 -13.78
CA GLN A 163 -20.09 3.54 -15.08
C GLN A 163 -19.87 5.00 -15.51
N LEU A 164 -20.04 5.96 -14.60
CA LEU A 164 -19.79 7.38 -14.87
C LEU A 164 -18.34 7.67 -15.20
N ALA A 165 -17.38 7.02 -14.50
CA ALA A 165 -15.97 7.18 -14.83
C ALA A 165 -15.67 6.69 -16.25
N TYR A 166 -16.23 5.54 -16.63
CA TYR A 166 -16.09 4.98 -17.97
C TYR A 166 -16.71 5.87 -19.05
N ASP A 167 -17.99 6.23 -18.91
CA ASP A 167 -18.74 7.00 -19.92
C ASP A 167 -18.12 8.38 -20.19
N ASN A 168 -17.48 8.96 -19.17
CA ASN A 168 -16.87 10.28 -19.26
C ASN A 168 -15.35 10.24 -19.53
N GLY A 169 -14.72 9.05 -19.53
CA GLY A 169 -13.28 8.89 -19.67
C GLY A 169 -12.47 9.51 -18.52
N LEU A 170 -12.96 9.39 -17.27
CA LEU A 170 -12.37 9.99 -16.07
C LEU A 170 -11.34 9.07 -15.40
N GLY A 171 -10.56 9.64 -14.49
CA GLY A 171 -9.82 8.85 -13.51
C GLY A 171 -10.77 8.27 -12.46
N ILE A 172 -10.44 7.12 -11.89
CA ILE A 172 -11.17 6.50 -10.79
C ILE A 172 -10.19 5.88 -9.79
N ILE A 173 -10.53 5.96 -8.49
CA ILE A 173 -9.78 5.31 -7.40
C ILE A 173 -10.76 4.50 -6.55
N ASN A 174 -10.46 3.22 -6.39
CA ASN A 174 -11.25 2.28 -5.62
C ASN A 174 -10.92 2.36 -4.12
N LEU A 175 -11.74 3.05 -3.34
CA LEU A 175 -11.59 3.09 -1.88
C LEU A 175 -12.43 2.02 -1.17
N HIS A 176 -13.25 1.25 -1.90
CA HIS A 176 -14.18 0.29 -1.33
C HIS A 176 -13.46 -0.88 -0.64
N ASN A 177 -12.38 -1.36 -1.25
CA ASN A 177 -11.59 -2.50 -0.77
C ASN A 177 -10.51 -2.10 0.26
N LEU A 178 -10.25 -0.80 0.44
CA LEU A 178 -9.12 -0.28 1.21
C LEU A 178 -9.07 -0.78 2.66
N PHE A 179 -10.24 -0.93 3.30
CA PHE A 179 -10.35 -1.36 4.70
C PHE A 179 -10.73 -2.83 4.86
N GLY A 180 -10.68 -3.61 3.78
CA GLY A 180 -11.09 -5.01 3.78
C GLY A 180 -12.61 -5.19 3.92
N ASN A 181 -13.02 -6.41 4.24
CA ASN A 181 -14.42 -6.81 4.40
C ASN A 181 -14.83 -7.12 5.84
N GLN A 182 -13.90 -6.99 6.79
CA GLN A 182 -14.16 -7.14 8.23
C GLN A 182 -14.14 -5.77 8.89
N TRP A 183 -15.07 -5.54 9.84
CA TRP A 183 -15.09 -4.29 10.58
C TRP A 183 -13.93 -4.23 11.57
N ASP A 184 -13.15 -3.15 11.47
CA ASP A 184 -12.11 -2.78 12.43
C ASP A 184 -12.51 -1.47 13.11
N GLN A 185 -12.67 -1.48 14.44
CA GLN A 185 -13.07 -0.32 15.23
C GLN A 185 -11.99 0.77 15.28
N VAL A 186 -10.72 0.44 15.09
CA VAL A 186 -9.63 1.43 15.03
C VAL A 186 -9.69 2.20 13.71
N ILE A 187 -10.06 1.54 12.62
CA ILE A 187 -10.15 2.17 11.29
C ILE A 187 -11.51 2.83 11.08
N MET A 188 -12.61 2.21 11.53
CA MET A 188 -14.00 2.65 11.33
C MET A 188 -14.74 2.67 12.68
N PRO A 189 -14.44 3.62 13.59
CA PRO A 189 -14.92 3.59 14.99
C PRO A 189 -16.43 3.53 15.16
N ASP A 190 -17.19 4.15 14.25
CA ASP A 190 -18.65 4.16 14.25
C ASP A 190 -19.25 3.34 13.10
N ARG A 191 -18.44 2.47 12.47
CA ARG A 191 -18.80 1.64 11.31
C ARG A 191 -19.12 2.40 10.01
N LEU A 192 -18.97 3.73 9.98
CA LEU A 192 -19.28 4.57 8.82
C LEU A 192 -18.16 5.55 8.44
N HIS A 193 -17.61 6.24 9.43
CA HIS A 193 -16.58 7.26 9.26
C HIS A 193 -15.21 6.66 9.57
N PRO A 194 -14.22 6.85 8.68
CA PRO A 194 -12.84 6.49 8.98
C PRO A 194 -12.29 7.32 10.14
N SER A 195 -11.46 6.71 10.98
CA SER A 195 -10.61 7.41 11.94
C SER A 195 -9.51 8.21 11.23
N SER A 196 -8.67 8.94 11.97
CA SER A 196 -7.48 9.58 11.40
C SER A 196 -6.52 8.57 10.77
N ILE A 197 -6.44 7.34 11.29
CA ILE A 197 -5.63 6.26 10.70
C ILE A 197 -6.22 5.81 9.36
N GLY A 198 -7.54 5.59 9.31
CA GLY A 198 -8.26 5.26 8.08
C GLY A 198 -8.18 6.38 7.03
N ALA A 199 -8.30 7.63 7.46
CA ALA A 199 -8.12 8.81 6.63
C ALA A 199 -6.69 8.90 6.04
N GLY A 200 -5.67 8.49 6.80
CA GLY A 200 -4.29 8.41 6.30
C GLY A 200 -4.08 7.32 5.26
N ALA A 201 -4.75 6.18 5.39
CA ALA A 201 -4.74 5.14 4.36
C ALA A 201 -5.43 5.64 3.07
N MET A 202 -6.53 6.39 3.18
CA MET A 202 -7.16 7.03 2.03
C MET A 202 -6.23 8.06 1.37
N ALA A 203 -5.62 8.94 2.17
CA ALA A 203 -4.69 9.97 1.70
C ALA A 203 -3.51 9.35 0.95
N ARG A 204 -2.93 8.26 1.47
CA ARG A 204 -1.85 7.52 0.79
C ARG A 204 -2.30 6.98 -0.57
N LYS A 205 -3.40 6.22 -0.63
CA LYS A 205 -3.87 5.61 -1.88
C LYS A 205 -4.18 6.68 -2.95
N ILE A 206 -4.80 7.78 -2.55
CA ILE A 206 -5.05 8.93 -3.44
C ILE A 206 -3.73 9.59 -3.85
N GLY A 207 -2.83 9.82 -2.91
CA GLY A 207 -1.53 10.44 -3.14
C GLY A 207 -0.67 9.65 -4.12
N ASP A 208 -0.59 8.33 -3.96
CA ASP A 208 0.12 7.43 -4.89
C ASP A 208 -0.44 7.57 -6.31
N TYR A 209 -1.75 7.56 -6.49
CA TYR A 209 -2.39 7.75 -7.80
C TYR A 209 -2.08 9.13 -8.43
N LEU A 210 -1.96 10.18 -7.60
CA LEU A 210 -1.68 11.53 -8.07
C LEU A 210 -0.19 11.75 -8.38
N LEU A 211 0.71 11.17 -7.59
CA LEU A 211 2.17 11.27 -7.76
C LEU A 211 2.73 10.31 -8.81
N ASN A 212 2.00 9.23 -9.14
CA ASN A 212 2.38 8.33 -10.23
C ASN A 212 2.54 9.12 -11.54
N ALA A 213 3.80 9.34 -11.93
CA ALA A 213 4.16 10.20 -13.03
C ALA A 213 3.69 9.63 -14.38
N VAL A 214 2.96 10.45 -15.14
CA VAL A 214 2.65 10.15 -16.55
C VAL A 214 3.73 10.78 -17.43
N GLN A 215 4.33 10.00 -18.33
CA GLN A 215 4.97 10.54 -19.53
C GLN A 215 4.05 10.35 -20.73
N SER A 216 3.85 11.40 -21.52
CA SER A 216 2.95 11.41 -22.66
C SER A 216 3.57 10.79 -23.93
N LYS A 217 2.84 9.77 -24.42
CA LYS A 217 2.75 9.13 -25.75
C LYS A 217 3.91 8.23 -26.25
N PRO A 218 3.55 7.03 -26.78
CA PRO A 218 2.85 6.89 -28.06
C PRO A 218 1.31 6.75 -27.95
N ALA A 219 0.62 6.74 -29.09
CA ALA A 219 -0.84 6.59 -29.20
C ALA A 219 -1.40 5.44 -28.34
N ALA A 220 -2.60 5.65 -27.79
CA ALA A 220 -3.36 4.65 -27.05
C ALA A 220 -3.53 3.39 -27.91
N ILE A 221 -3.36 2.21 -27.30
CA ILE A 221 -3.55 0.94 -28.00
C ILE A 221 -5.06 0.72 -28.11
N VAL A 222 -5.58 0.93 -29.32
CA VAL A 222 -6.92 0.50 -29.70
C VAL A 222 -6.72 -0.63 -30.70
N PRO A 223 -6.96 -1.89 -30.32
CA PRO A 223 -6.87 -3.00 -31.24
C PRO A 223 -7.82 -2.79 -32.43
N GLU A 224 -7.40 -3.21 -33.63
CA GLU A 224 -8.25 -3.15 -34.82
C GLU A 224 -9.52 -3.97 -34.62
N ASN A 225 -10.67 -3.43 -35.05
CA ASN A 225 -11.99 -4.06 -34.90
C ASN A 225 -12.37 -4.40 -33.46
N ALA A 226 -11.86 -3.64 -32.48
CA ALA A 226 -12.21 -3.83 -31.09
C ALA A 226 -13.57 -3.25 -30.70
N THR A 227 -14.27 -3.94 -29.81
CA THR A 227 -15.45 -3.45 -29.10
C THR A 227 -15.06 -2.95 -27.72
N SER A 228 -15.40 -1.71 -27.39
CA SER A 228 -15.17 -1.11 -26.08
C SER A 228 -16.10 -1.69 -25.01
N PHE A 229 -15.61 -1.87 -23.78
CA PHE A 229 -16.44 -2.23 -22.63
C PHE A 229 -15.93 -1.56 -21.34
N ASN A 230 -16.82 -1.46 -20.33
CA ASN A 230 -16.49 -0.95 -19.00
C ASN A 230 -15.89 -2.06 -18.13
N PHE A 231 -14.67 -1.87 -17.64
CA PHE A 231 -14.04 -2.68 -16.61
C PHE A 231 -13.83 -1.85 -15.35
N HIS A 232 -14.84 -1.80 -14.48
CA HIS A 232 -14.76 -1.07 -13.20
C HIS A 232 -14.33 0.41 -13.33
N GLY A 233 -14.87 1.10 -14.33
CA GLY A 233 -14.54 2.49 -14.66
C GLY A 233 -13.38 2.67 -15.63
N TYR A 234 -12.68 1.58 -15.97
CA TYR A 234 -11.61 1.59 -16.96
C TYR A 234 -12.09 1.15 -18.34
N GLN A 235 -11.43 1.70 -19.35
CA GLN A 235 -11.71 1.38 -20.74
C GLN A 235 -11.10 0.02 -21.12
N GLY A 236 -11.96 -0.96 -21.38
CA GLY A 236 -11.63 -2.25 -21.95
C GLY A 236 -11.86 -2.33 -23.45
N TYR A 237 -11.16 -3.25 -24.11
CA TYR A 237 -11.29 -3.59 -25.53
C TYR A 237 -11.35 -5.09 -25.73
N ASP A 238 -12.41 -5.56 -26.38
CA ASP A 238 -12.61 -6.93 -26.86
C ASP A 238 -12.29 -7.01 -28.33
N PHE A 239 -11.42 -7.93 -28.73
CA PHE A 239 -11.01 -8.09 -30.13
C PHE A 239 -10.61 -9.53 -30.41
N GLN A 240 -10.37 -9.84 -31.69
CA GLN A 240 -9.95 -11.18 -32.11
C GLN A 240 -8.63 -11.13 -32.88
N LEU A 241 -7.79 -12.14 -32.65
CA LEU A 241 -6.65 -12.46 -33.52
C LEU A 241 -6.82 -13.90 -34.00
N ASP A 242 -6.98 -14.08 -35.31
CA ASP A 242 -7.17 -15.38 -35.97
C ASP A 242 -8.34 -16.20 -35.37
N GLY A 243 -9.46 -15.52 -35.12
CA GLY A 243 -10.67 -16.12 -34.57
C GLY A 243 -10.63 -16.45 -33.07
N VAL A 244 -9.56 -16.06 -32.36
CA VAL A 244 -9.44 -16.23 -30.90
C VAL A 244 -9.76 -14.91 -30.20
N PRO A 245 -10.62 -14.90 -29.16
CA PRO A 245 -10.94 -13.69 -28.41
C PRO A 245 -9.82 -13.28 -27.44
N TYR A 246 -9.51 -11.99 -27.43
CA TYR A 246 -8.55 -11.34 -26.54
C TYR A 246 -9.20 -10.11 -25.90
N LYS A 247 -8.70 -9.74 -24.71
CA LYS A 247 -9.09 -8.51 -24.03
C LYS A 247 -7.87 -7.72 -23.60
N VAL A 248 -7.97 -6.40 -23.65
CA VAL A 248 -7.01 -5.46 -23.05
C VAL A 248 -7.80 -4.36 -22.34
N VAL A 249 -7.49 -4.11 -21.08
CA VAL A 249 -7.98 -2.97 -20.31
C VAL A 249 -6.84 -1.99 -20.11
N ARG A 250 -7.10 -0.71 -20.40
CA ARG A 250 -6.11 0.35 -20.23
C ARG A 250 -6.33 1.09 -18.92
N PRO A 251 -5.25 1.49 -18.23
CA PRO A 251 -5.36 2.40 -17.11
C PRO A 251 -5.75 3.81 -17.59
N ALA A 252 -6.33 4.63 -16.72
CA ALA A 252 -6.58 6.04 -17.01
C ALA A 252 -5.27 6.84 -17.18
N LYS A 253 -4.21 6.40 -16.48
CA LYS A 253 -2.84 6.93 -16.56
C LYS A 253 -1.88 5.78 -16.86
N GLU A 254 -1.26 5.75 -18.04
CA GLU A 254 -0.28 4.68 -18.36
C GLU A 254 1.05 4.91 -17.62
N ALA A 255 1.55 3.88 -16.93
CA ALA A 255 2.89 3.89 -16.37
C ALA A 255 3.95 3.71 -17.45
N GLN A 256 5.17 4.22 -17.20
CA GLN A 256 6.27 4.16 -18.14
C GLN A 256 6.56 2.71 -18.59
N GLY A 257 6.69 2.52 -19.90
CA GLY A 257 7.00 1.22 -20.52
C GLY A 257 5.81 0.28 -20.63
N ARG A 258 4.57 0.73 -20.34
CA ARG A 258 3.33 -0.06 -20.43
C ARG A 258 3.45 -1.43 -19.75
N PRO A 259 3.70 -1.44 -18.42
CA PRO A 259 3.72 -2.68 -17.66
C PRO A 259 2.32 -3.31 -17.70
N TRP A 260 2.27 -4.64 -17.59
CA TRP A 260 1.02 -5.35 -17.77
C TRP A 260 0.97 -6.66 -17.00
N ILE A 261 -0.26 -7.01 -16.61
CA ILE A 261 -0.63 -8.26 -15.96
C ILE A 261 -1.46 -9.11 -16.92
N TRP A 262 -1.13 -10.39 -16.98
CA TRP A 262 -1.82 -11.37 -17.80
C TRP A 262 -2.67 -12.29 -16.92
N ARG A 263 -3.98 -12.03 -16.93
CA ARG A 263 -4.98 -12.89 -16.31
C ARG A 263 -5.19 -14.16 -17.12
N ALA A 264 -4.95 -15.31 -16.51
CA ALA A 264 -5.05 -16.58 -17.22
C ALA A 264 -6.49 -17.07 -17.42
N ARG A 265 -7.35 -16.89 -16.42
CA ARG A 265 -8.71 -17.48 -16.31
C ARG A 265 -9.64 -16.56 -15.54
N PHE A 266 -10.94 -16.89 -15.57
CA PHE A 266 -11.99 -16.25 -14.76
C PHE A 266 -12.02 -14.71 -14.92
N TRP A 267 -12.25 -14.26 -16.15
CA TRP A 267 -12.35 -12.82 -16.45
C TRP A 267 -13.36 -12.12 -15.52
N GLY A 268 -12.92 -11.07 -14.83
CA GLY A 268 -13.76 -10.27 -13.92
C GLY A 268 -14.05 -10.89 -12.55
N HIS A 269 -13.57 -12.09 -12.23
CA HIS A 269 -13.72 -12.69 -10.90
C HIS A 269 -12.65 -12.17 -9.93
N GLU A 270 -13.02 -11.68 -8.75
CA GLU A 270 -12.08 -11.13 -7.75
C GLU A 270 -11.06 -10.13 -8.36
N PRO A 271 -11.53 -9.04 -9.02
CA PRO A 271 -10.70 -8.16 -9.84
C PRO A 271 -9.91 -7.12 -9.05
N GLN A 272 -9.98 -7.10 -7.71
CA GLN A 272 -9.39 -6.03 -6.90
C GLN A 272 -7.89 -5.81 -7.16
N THR A 273 -7.12 -6.88 -7.39
CA THR A 273 -5.70 -6.78 -7.78
C THR A 273 -5.54 -6.10 -9.13
N ASP A 274 -6.35 -6.47 -10.12
CA ASP A 274 -6.34 -5.88 -11.47
C ASP A 274 -6.69 -4.39 -11.42
N ILE A 275 -7.71 -4.04 -10.64
CA ILE A 275 -8.17 -2.65 -10.44
C ILE A 275 -7.07 -1.81 -9.80
N ASP A 276 -6.44 -2.29 -8.72
CA ASP A 276 -5.36 -1.56 -8.07
C ASP A 276 -4.13 -1.43 -8.98
N LEU A 277 -3.82 -2.43 -9.82
CA LEU A 277 -2.75 -2.30 -10.80
C LEU A 277 -3.08 -1.31 -11.92
N LEU A 278 -4.35 -1.21 -12.35
CA LEU A 278 -4.82 -0.17 -13.27
C LEU A 278 -4.62 1.24 -12.67
N GLU A 279 -4.83 1.40 -11.36
CA GLU A 279 -4.52 2.66 -10.65
C GLU A 279 -3.02 2.98 -10.64
N GLN A 280 -2.17 1.94 -10.61
CA GLN A 280 -0.71 2.05 -10.75
C GLN A 280 -0.22 2.17 -12.20
N GLY A 281 -1.15 2.24 -13.15
CA GLY A 281 -0.85 2.43 -14.57
C GLY A 281 -0.43 1.18 -15.34
N PHE A 282 -0.76 0.00 -14.83
CA PHE A 282 -0.63 -1.26 -15.56
C PHE A 282 -1.82 -1.48 -16.48
N HIS A 283 -1.59 -2.21 -17.57
CA HIS A 283 -2.66 -2.78 -18.39
C HIS A 283 -3.02 -4.19 -17.91
N VAL A 284 -4.30 -4.55 -18.02
CA VAL A 284 -4.78 -5.91 -17.74
C VAL A 284 -5.11 -6.59 -19.05
N VAL A 285 -4.56 -7.77 -19.30
CA VAL A 285 -4.79 -8.50 -20.54
C VAL A 285 -5.32 -9.90 -20.29
N TYR A 286 -6.13 -10.39 -21.23
CA TYR A 286 -6.71 -11.72 -21.17
C TYR A 286 -6.68 -12.40 -22.54
N CYS A 287 -6.38 -13.69 -22.54
CA CYS A 287 -6.41 -14.55 -23.71
C CYS A 287 -7.05 -15.87 -23.31
N ASP A 288 -8.17 -16.21 -23.93
CA ASP A 288 -8.90 -17.41 -23.54
C ASP A 288 -8.14 -18.71 -23.89
N VAL A 289 -7.95 -19.53 -22.86
CA VAL A 289 -7.26 -20.82 -22.88
C VAL A 289 -8.01 -21.85 -22.01
N ALA A 290 -9.31 -21.64 -21.77
CA ALA A 290 -10.16 -22.44 -20.88
C ALA A 290 -9.95 -23.94 -20.97
N ASP A 291 -10.17 -24.48 -22.15
CA ASP A 291 -10.21 -25.93 -22.40
C ASP A 291 -8.87 -26.46 -22.89
N LEU A 292 -7.79 -25.69 -22.70
CA LEU A 292 -6.46 -26.09 -23.15
C LEU A 292 -5.55 -26.56 -22.01
N TYR A 293 -5.97 -26.43 -20.74
CA TYR A 293 -5.33 -27.03 -19.56
C TYR A 293 -3.79 -26.84 -19.47
N GLY A 294 -3.26 -25.74 -20.01
CA GLY A 294 -1.81 -25.47 -20.06
C GLY A 294 -1.02 -26.23 -21.13
N ALA A 295 -1.68 -26.98 -22.02
CA ALA A 295 -1.04 -27.74 -23.09
C ALA A 295 -0.29 -26.85 -24.10
N ASP A 296 0.55 -27.46 -24.95
CA ASP A 296 1.36 -26.74 -25.94
C ASP A 296 0.54 -25.83 -26.87
N LYS A 297 -0.73 -26.17 -27.13
CA LYS A 297 -1.66 -25.32 -27.89
C LYS A 297 -1.96 -24.00 -27.16
N ALA A 298 -2.14 -24.04 -25.83
CA ALA A 298 -2.30 -22.83 -25.00
C ALA A 298 -1.03 -21.98 -25.00
N VAL A 299 0.14 -22.61 -24.81
CA VAL A 299 1.43 -21.92 -24.80
C VAL A 299 1.70 -21.24 -26.15
N LYS A 300 1.44 -21.92 -27.28
CA LYS A 300 1.57 -21.33 -28.63
C LYS A 300 0.64 -20.14 -28.83
N ARG A 301 -0.59 -20.21 -28.31
CA ARG A 301 -1.55 -19.10 -28.36
C ARG A 301 -1.06 -17.89 -27.55
N TRP A 302 -0.58 -18.12 -26.33
CA TRP A 302 0.03 -17.05 -25.53
C TRP A 302 1.30 -16.49 -26.17
N ASN A 303 2.16 -17.31 -26.78
CA ASN A 303 3.32 -16.81 -27.53
C ASN A 303 2.92 -15.86 -28.67
N LYS A 304 1.77 -16.07 -29.32
CA LYS A 304 1.24 -15.18 -30.36
C LYS A 304 0.76 -13.86 -29.77
N PHE A 305 -0.01 -13.91 -28.69
CA PHE A 305 -0.53 -12.69 -28.05
C PHE A 305 0.58 -11.84 -27.41
N TYR A 306 1.55 -12.48 -26.76
CA TYR A 306 2.75 -11.80 -26.25
C TYR A 306 3.45 -10.99 -27.35
N LYS A 307 3.68 -11.61 -28.53
CA LYS A 307 4.31 -10.93 -29.67
C LYS A 307 3.48 -9.74 -30.14
N TYR A 308 2.15 -9.87 -30.18
CA TYR A 308 1.26 -8.78 -30.50
C TYR A 308 1.38 -7.63 -29.50
N LEU A 309 1.33 -7.90 -28.19
CA LEU A 309 1.44 -6.89 -27.14
C LEU A 309 2.80 -6.17 -27.20
N VAL A 310 3.92 -6.90 -27.23
CA VAL A 310 5.26 -6.28 -27.28
C VAL A 310 5.46 -5.46 -28.55
N LYS A 311 4.94 -5.91 -29.70
CA LYS A 311 4.96 -5.12 -30.95
C LYS A 311 4.20 -3.79 -30.80
N ASN A 312 3.19 -3.74 -29.95
CA ASN A 312 2.41 -2.55 -29.63
C ASN A 312 2.96 -1.77 -28.41
N GLY A 313 4.21 -2.00 -28.02
CA GLY A 313 4.94 -1.19 -27.04
C GLY A 313 4.70 -1.58 -25.59
N PHE A 314 4.05 -2.72 -25.31
CA PHE A 314 4.00 -3.29 -23.97
C PHE A 314 5.38 -3.72 -23.48
N HIS A 315 5.59 -3.69 -22.17
CA HIS A 315 6.84 -4.11 -21.55
C HIS A 315 7.22 -5.55 -21.95
N LYS A 316 8.52 -5.82 -22.16
CA LYS A 316 9.02 -7.14 -22.57
C LYS A 316 8.83 -8.22 -21.51
N LYS A 317 8.75 -7.83 -20.24
CA LYS A 317 8.41 -8.72 -19.12
C LYS A 317 6.98 -8.48 -18.66
N THR A 318 6.24 -9.56 -18.43
CA THR A 318 4.85 -9.55 -17.97
C THR A 318 4.70 -10.14 -16.56
N VAL A 319 3.68 -9.69 -15.84
CA VAL A 319 3.21 -10.32 -14.61
C VAL A 319 2.20 -11.40 -14.98
N LEU A 320 2.37 -12.61 -14.47
CA LEU A 320 1.41 -13.69 -14.73
C LEU A 320 0.47 -13.86 -13.54
N GLU A 321 -0.84 -13.87 -13.79
CA GLU A 321 -1.88 -14.11 -12.80
C GLU A 321 -2.59 -15.45 -13.08
N GLY A 322 -2.41 -16.42 -12.19
CA GLY A 322 -2.95 -17.77 -12.33
C GLY A 322 -3.84 -18.18 -11.15
N MET A 323 -5.16 -18.11 -11.31
CA MET A 323 -6.11 -18.59 -10.31
C MET A 323 -6.59 -20.01 -10.63
N SER A 324 -6.64 -20.91 -9.63
CA SER A 324 -7.12 -22.28 -9.78
C SER A 324 -6.46 -22.99 -10.98
N ARG A 325 -7.24 -23.53 -11.92
CA ARG A 325 -6.75 -24.15 -13.17
C ARG A 325 -5.89 -23.23 -14.05
N GLY A 326 -5.93 -21.92 -13.82
CA GLY A 326 -5.01 -20.94 -14.43
C GLY A 326 -3.54 -21.19 -14.09
N GLY A 327 -3.26 -21.85 -12.95
CA GLY A 327 -1.91 -22.31 -12.55
C GLY A 327 -1.20 -23.11 -13.64
N LEU A 328 -1.94 -23.99 -14.34
CA LEU A 328 -1.40 -24.85 -15.39
C LEU A 328 -0.74 -24.04 -16.52
N ILE A 329 -1.43 -23.02 -17.06
CA ILE A 329 -0.89 -22.25 -18.19
C ILE A 329 0.18 -21.25 -17.75
N VAL A 330 0.04 -20.57 -16.61
CA VAL A 330 1.03 -19.56 -16.19
C VAL A 330 2.40 -20.19 -15.99
N TYR A 331 2.48 -21.35 -15.33
CA TYR A 331 3.74 -22.04 -15.09
C TYR A 331 4.30 -22.71 -16.34
N ASN A 332 3.45 -23.34 -17.17
CA ASN A 332 3.90 -23.96 -18.41
C ASN A 332 4.43 -22.92 -19.41
N TRP A 333 3.81 -21.73 -19.47
CA TRP A 333 4.30 -20.63 -20.29
C TRP A 333 5.60 -20.05 -19.73
N ALA A 334 5.66 -19.76 -18.42
CA ALA A 334 6.86 -19.24 -17.75
C ALA A 334 8.07 -20.16 -17.94
N ALA A 335 7.91 -21.47 -17.80
CA ALA A 335 8.98 -22.45 -17.96
C ALA A 335 9.57 -22.51 -19.39
N GLN A 336 8.84 -22.01 -20.39
CA GLN A 336 9.27 -21.92 -21.79
C GLN A 336 9.71 -20.50 -22.19
N ASN A 337 9.45 -19.51 -21.35
CA ASN A 337 9.58 -18.07 -21.66
C ASN A 337 10.10 -17.29 -20.44
N SER A 338 11.02 -17.87 -19.68
CA SER A 338 11.41 -17.36 -18.37
C SER A 338 12.02 -15.95 -18.41
N ASP A 339 12.67 -15.59 -19.52
CA ASP A 339 13.20 -14.25 -19.78
C ASP A 339 12.12 -13.16 -19.92
N LYS A 340 10.86 -13.56 -20.12
CA LYS A 340 9.70 -12.68 -20.38
C LYS A 340 8.79 -12.52 -19.16
N VAL A 341 9.16 -13.10 -18.02
CA VAL A 341 8.36 -13.04 -16.79
C VAL A 341 8.99 -12.03 -15.82
N ALA A 342 8.16 -11.14 -15.29
CA ALA A 342 8.54 -10.24 -14.20
C ALA A 342 8.34 -10.93 -12.85
N CYS A 343 7.16 -11.50 -12.63
CA CYS A 343 6.82 -12.33 -11.49
C CYS A 343 5.57 -13.17 -11.78
N ILE A 344 5.27 -14.10 -10.87
CA ILE A 344 4.06 -14.92 -10.88
C ILE A 344 3.27 -14.64 -9.60
N TYR A 345 2.03 -14.19 -9.76
CA TYR A 345 1.01 -14.21 -8.72
C TYR A 345 0.03 -15.34 -9.03
N ALA A 346 -0.16 -16.27 -8.11
CA ALA A 346 -1.06 -17.40 -8.31
C ALA A 346 -1.95 -17.61 -7.08
N ASP A 347 -3.23 -17.91 -7.30
CA ASP A 347 -4.21 -18.10 -6.23
C ASP A 347 -4.83 -19.49 -6.30
N ALA A 348 -4.72 -20.26 -5.22
CA ALA A 348 -5.06 -21.68 -5.14
C ALA A 348 -4.67 -22.44 -6.43
N PRO A 349 -3.41 -22.31 -6.92
CA PRO A 349 -3.10 -22.74 -8.28
C PRO A 349 -3.04 -24.26 -8.39
N VAL A 350 -3.65 -24.78 -9.45
CA VAL A 350 -3.42 -26.17 -9.85
C VAL A 350 -2.00 -26.29 -10.36
N MET A 351 -1.22 -27.15 -9.72
CA MET A 351 0.19 -27.37 -10.03
C MET A 351 0.47 -28.74 -10.66
N ASP A 352 -0.48 -29.68 -10.61
CA ASP A 352 -0.37 -30.99 -11.25
C ASP A 352 -1.73 -31.49 -11.77
N ILE A 353 -1.78 -31.88 -13.05
CA ILE A 353 -3.00 -32.44 -13.67
C ILE A 353 -3.53 -33.68 -12.95
N LYS A 354 -2.67 -34.37 -12.18
CA LYS A 354 -3.00 -35.56 -11.39
C LYS A 354 -3.83 -35.22 -10.16
N SER A 355 -3.58 -34.06 -9.54
CA SER A 355 -4.39 -33.54 -8.43
C SER A 355 -5.74 -33.06 -9.00
N TRP A 356 -5.70 -32.04 -9.86
CA TRP A 356 -6.85 -31.59 -10.65
C TRP A 356 -6.49 -31.52 -12.13
N PRO A 357 -7.28 -32.06 -13.07
CA PRO A 357 -8.65 -32.56 -12.88
C PRO A 357 -8.74 -34.07 -12.61
N MET A 358 -7.65 -34.84 -12.65
CA MET A 358 -7.71 -36.31 -12.68
C MET A 358 -8.15 -36.97 -11.37
N GLY A 359 -8.13 -36.26 -10.24
CA GLY A 359 -8.59 -36.79 -8.96
C GLY A 359 -7.78 -37.98 -8.46
N LYS A 360 -6.45 -37.93 -8.61
CA LYS A 360 -5.52 -38.96 -8.12
C LYS A 360 -4.89 -38.59 -6.78
N GLY A 361 -5.51 -37.63 -6.09
CA GLY A 361 -5.22 -37.16 -4.74
C GLY A 361 -6.49 -37.19 -3.88
N ALA A 362 -6.64 -36.19 -3.00
CA ALA A 362 -7.78 -36.05 -2.10
C ALA A 362 -9.06 -35.57 -2.81
N TYR A 363 -8.92 -34.72 -3.83
CA TYR A 363 -10.05 -34.31 -4.66
C TYR A 363 -10.53 -35.49 -5.53
N ALA A 364 -11.85 -35.68 -5.65
CA ALA A 364 -12.45 -36.81 -6.37
C ALA A 364 -12.27 -36.76 -7.91
N GLY A 365 -11.85 -35.61 -8.45
CA GLY A 365 -11.67 -35.40 -9.89
C GLY A 365 -12.93 -34.95 -10.61
N SER A 366 -12.77 -34.60 -11.89
CA SER A 366 -13.86 -34.21 -12.80
C SER A 366 -13.74 -34.98 -14.11
N ALA A 367 -14.62 -35.96 -14.34
CA ALA A 367 -14.57 -36.80 -15.54
C ALA A 367 -14.68 -36.00 -16.86
N GLU A 368 -15.48 -34.93 -16.83
CA GLU A 368 -15.62 -34.01 -17.96
C GLU A 368 -14.30 -33.28 -18.23
N ASP A 369 -13.69 -32.67 -17.20
CA ASP A 369 -12.42 -31.96 -17.35
C ASP A 369 -11.27 -32.93 -17.71
N VAL A 370 -11.30 -34.17 -17.23
CA VAL A 370 -10.34 -35.21 -17.65
C VAL A 370 -10.45 -35.47 -19.14
N THR A 371 -11.67 -35.66 -19.67
CA THR A 371 -11.88 -35.90 -21.10
C THR A 371 -11.33 -34.75 -21.94
N ARG A 372 -11.68 -33.51 -21.58
CA ARG A 372 -11.19 -32.31 -22.28
C ARG A 372 -9.68 -32.14 -22.14
N MET A 373 -9.11 -32.43 -20.97
CA MET A 373 -7.67 -32.36 -20.74
C MET A 373 -6.92 -33.39 -21.59
N LEU A 374 -7.39 -34.65 -21.65
CA LEU A 374 -6.79 -35.68 -22.51
C LEU A 374 -6.78 -35.24 -23.97
N GLU A 375 -7.90 -34.68 -24.47
CA GLU A 375 -7.99 -34.13 -25.82
C GLU A 375 -7.02 -32.96 -26.04
N ALA A 376 -6.99 -31.99 -25.11
CA ALA A 376 -6.14 -30.80 -25.19
C ALA A 376 -4.64 -31.13 -25.28
N TYR A 377 -4.20 -32.16 -24.54
CA TYR A 377 -2.82 -32.66 -24.56
C TYR A 377 -2.57 -33.71 -25.65
N GLY A 378 -3.61 -34.25 -26.29
CA GLY A 378 -3.49 -35.37 -27.23
C GLY A 378 -3.08 -36.68 -26.56
N PHE A 379 -3.43 -36.88 -25.29
CA PHE A 379 -3.19 -38.12 -24.58
C PHE A 379 -4.17 -39.20 -25.06
N LYS A 380 -3.67 -40.41 -25.33
CA LYS A 380 -4.47 -41.56 -25.75
C LYS A 380 -5.38 -42.09 -24.64
N ASN A 381 -4.93 -41.95 -23.38
CA ASN A 381 -5.63 -42.44 -22.20
C ASN A 381 -5.05 -41.78 -20.93
N GLU A 382 -5.71 -42.00 -19.79
CA GLU A 382 -5.25 -41.52 -18.48
C GLU A 382 -3.86 -42.04 -18.08
N GLU A 383 -3.51 -43.27 -18.47
CA GLU A 383 -2.19 -43.85 -18.15
C GLU A 383 -1.04 -43.02 -18.75
N GLN A 384 -1.23 -42.51 -19.98
CA GLN A 384 -0.29 -41.58 -20.58
C GLN A 384 -0.20 -40.26 -19.82
N ALA A 385 -1.34 -39.71 -19.38
CA ALA A 385 -1.39 -38.47 -18.60
C ALA A 385 -0.73 -38.64 -17.22
N LEU A 386 -0.94 -39.76 -16.53
CA LEU A 386 -0.30 -40.10 -15.26
C LEU A 386 1.24 -40.13 -15.35
N ARG A 387 1.76 -40.61 -16.48
CA ARG A 387 3.21 -40.68 -16.77
C ARG A 387 3.80 -39.34 -17.20
N TRP A 388 2.98 -38.32 -17.46
CA TRP A 388 3.46 -37.01 -17.87
C TRP A 388 4.22 -36.31 -16.72
N LYS A 389 5.33 -35.65 -17.07
CA LYS A 389 6.32 -35.06 -16.15
C LYS A 389 6.65 -33.60 -16.48
N LYS A 390 5.73 -32.89 -17.14
CA LYS A 390 5.87 -31.46 -17.46
C LYS A 390 4.77 -30.63 -16.81
N ASN A 391 4.29 -31.05 -15.65
CA ASN A 391 3.37 -30.26 -14.83
C ASN A 391 4.07 -29.01 -14.27
N PRO A 392 3.32 -27.98 -13.85
CA PRO A 392 3.86 -26.86 -13.09
C PRO A 392 4.79 -27.26 -11.92
N LEU A 393 4.46 -28.30 -11.15
CA LEU A 393 5.35 -28.84 -10.11
C LEU A 393 6.74 -29.21 -10.65
N ASN A 394 6.82 -29.73 -11.87
CA ASN A 394 8.07 -30.12 -12.52
C ASN A 394 8.85 -28.93 -13.09
N HIS A 395 8.32 -27.72 -12.98
CA HIS A 395 8.96 -26.50 -13.47
C HIS A 395 9.69 -25.71 -12.39
N ALA A 396 9.56 -26.06 -11.10
CA ALA A 396 10.20 -25.36 -9.98
C ALA A 396 11.70 -25.07 -10.22
N ALA A 397 12.48 -26.07 -10.65
CA ALA A 397 13.90 -25.89 -10.96
C ALA A 397 14.19 -24.83 -12.04
N LYS A 398 13.34 -24.74 -13.07
CA LYS A 398 13.48 -23.73 -14.12
C LYS A 398 13.07 -22.34 -13.64
N ILE A 399 12.00 -22.25 -12.86
CA ILE A 399 11.53 -20.99 -12.27
C ILE A 399 12.58 -20.45 -11.30
N ALA A 400 13.14 -21.30 -10.44
CA ALA A 400 14.24 -21.00 -9.54
C ALA A 400 15.49 -20.53 -10.29
N GLN A 401 15.92 -21.27 -11.32
CA GLN A 401 17.09 -20.90 -12.13
C GLN A 401 16.93 -19.54 -12.82
N ALA A 402 15.70 -19.18 -13.17
CA ALA A 402 15.39 -17.90 -13.80
C ALA A 402 15.22 -16.74 -12.80
N ASP A 403 15.32 -17.02 -11.49
CA ASP A 403 15.11 -16.05 -10.41
C ASP A 403 13.78 -15.29 -10.53
N ILE A 404 12.72 -16.01 -10.92
CA ILE A 404 11.38 -15.44 -11.03
C ILE A 404 10.75 -15.38 -9.63
N PRO A 405 10.39 -14.19 -9.12
CA PRO A 405 9.66 -14.08 -7.86
C PRO A 405 8.27 -14.71 -7.97
N VAL A 406 7.88 -15.49 -6.96
CA VAL A 406 6.57 -16.16 -6.90
C VAL A 406 5.82 -15.78 -5.63
N LEU A 407 4.55 -15.42 -5.78
CA LEU A 407 3.59 -15.25 -4.70
C LEU A 407 2.41 -16.21 -4.90
N HIS A 408 2.16 -17.07 -3.92
CA HIS A 408 0.93 -17.85 -3.85
C HIS A 408 -0.01 -17.31 -2.77
N VAL A 409 -1.31 -17.29 -3.04
CA VAL A 409 -2.37 -17.11 -2.04
C VAL A 409 -3.18 -18.40 -1.98
N VAL A 410 -3.36 -19.00 -0.81
CA VAL A 410 -4.03 -20.31 -0.68
C VAL A 410 -5.02 -20.33 0.49
N GLY A 411 -6.10 -21.08 0.34
CA GLY A 411 -6.96 -21.48 1.45
C GLY A 411 -6.40 -22.75 2.11
N ASP A 412 -6.20 -22.74 3.43
CA ASP A 412 -5.60 -23.88 4.13
C ASP A 412 -6.51 -25.12 4.17
N ALA A 413 -7.81 -24.91 3.97
CA ALA A 413 -8.83 -25.96 3.93
C ALA A 413 -9.30 -26.27 2.50
N ASP A 414 -8.52 -25.90 1.47
CA ASP A 414 -8.87 -26.18 0.07
C ASP A 414 -8.94 -27.69 -0.19
N ASP A 415 -10.12 -28.15 -0.60
CA ASP A 415 -10.46 -29.55 -0.90
C ASP A 415 -10.57 -29.84 -2.41
N ILE A 416 -10.44 -28.81 -3.26
CA ILE A 416 -10.46 -28.92 -4.72
C ILE A 416 -9.04 -28.90 -5.28
N VAL A 417 -8.21 -27.99 -4.76
CA VAL A 417 -6.78 -27.86 -5.09
C VAL A 417 -5.97 -27.92 -3.79
N PRO A 418 -5.86 -29.10 -3.15
CA PRO A 418 -5.25 -29.21 -1.83
C PRO A 418 -3.83 -28.65 -1.80
N VAL A 419 -3.56 -27.82 -0.78
CA VAL A 419 -2.25 -27.17 -0.58
C VAL A 419 -1.13 -28.21 -0.51
N SER A 420 -1.39 -29.34 0.17
CA SER A 420 -0.45 -30.46 0.33
C SER A 420 -0.05 -31.15 -0.98
N GLU A 421 -0.89 -31.05 -2.02
CA GLU A 421 -0.65 -31.67 -3.33
C GLU A 421 -0.11 -30.67 -4.37
N ASN A 422 -0.23 -29.38 -4.09
CA ASN A 422 0.08 -28.31 -5.05
C ASN A 422 1.11 -27.35 -4.45
N THR A 423 0.67 -26.26 -3.82
CA THR A 423 1.54 -25.18 -3.35
C THR A 423 2.63 -25.66 -2.38
N ALA A 424 2.33 -26.54 -1.42
CA ALA A 424 3.32 -26.99 -0.44
C ALA A 424 4.49 -27.76 -1.10
N LEU A 425 4.21 -28.59 -2.11
CA LEU A 425 5.24 -29.32 -2.84
C LEU A 425 6.12 -28.38 -3.66
N PHE A 426 5.50 -27.39 -4.33
CA PHE A 426 6.23 -26.39 -5.08
C PHE A 426 7.09 -25.51 -4.16
N GLU A 427 6.53 -25.05 -3.05
CA GLU A 427 7.22 -24.23 -2.05
C GLU A 427 8.42 -24.95 -1.45
N ALA A 428 8.25 -26.23 -1.07
CA ALA A 428 9.34 -27.04 -0.56
C ALA A 428 10.50 -27.16 -1.56
N GLU A 429 10.20 -27.34 -2.85
CA GLU A 429 11.23 -27.44 -3.89
C GLU A 429 11.91 -26.09 -4.16
N MET A 430 11.15 -24.98 -4.22
CA MET A 430 11.72 -23.64 -4.35
C MET A 430 12.64 -23.30 -3.17
N LYS A 431 12.22 -23.63 -1.94
CA LYS A 431 13.05 -23.48 -0.72
C LYS A 431 14.32 -24.34 -0.79
N ARG A 432 14.23 -25.60 -1.22
CA ARG A 432 15.39 -26.49 -1.40
C ARG A 432 16.40 -25.94 -2.40
N LEU A 433 15.92 -25.22 -3.41
CA LEU A 433 16.72 -24.57 -4.45
C LEU A 433 17.22 -23.17 -4.05
N GLY A 434 16.81 -22.64 -2.90
CA GLY A 434 17.17 -21.29 -2.45
C GLY A 434 16.52 -20.16 -3.25
N ALA A 435 15.38 -20.43 -3.90
CA ALA A 435 14.68 -19.47 -4.75
C ALA A 435 13.53 -18.76 -4.01
N PRO A 436 13.23 -17.49 -4.36
CA PRO A 436 12.23 -16.70 -3.65
C PRO A 436 10.80 -17.19 -3.94
N ILE A 437 10.11 -17.62 -2.89
CA ILE A 437 8.66 -17.85 -2.89
C ILE A 437 8.04 -17.26 -1.62
N THR A 438 6.90 -16.62 -1.76
CA THR A 438 6.04 -16.19 -0.65
C THR A 438 4.69 -16.88 -0.76
N VAL A 439 4.18 -17.39 0.35
CA VAL A 439 2.85 -18.00 0.42
C VAL A 439 2.02 -17.28 1.48
N ILE A 440 0.88 -16.73 1.07
CA ILE A 440 -0.12 -16.16 1.95
C ILE A 440 -1.18 -17.23 2.21
N HIS A 441 -1.21 -17.70 3.45
CA HIS A 441 -2.17 -18.69 3.93
C HIS A 441 -3.44 -17.99 4.45
N LYS A 442 -4.61 -18.51 4.07
CA LYS A 442 -5.93 -18.11 4.58
C LYS A 442 -6.48 -19.25 5.46
N PRO A 443 -6.27 -19.19 6.79
CA PRO A 443 -6.69 -20.26 7.69
C PRO A 443 -8.18 -20.55 7.62
N GLY A 444 -8.55 -21.82 7.50
CA GLY A 444 -9.94 -22.28 7.46
C GLY A 444 -10.70 -21.94 6.17
N ILE A 445 -10.07 -21.28 5.20
CA ILE A 445 -10.69 -20.99 3.90
C ILE A 445 -10.47 -22.17 2.97
N GLY A 446 -11.53 -22.59 2.27
CA GLY A 446 -11.49 -23.63 1.23
C GLY A 446 -10.96 -23.10 -0.10
N HIS A 447 -11.42 -23.68 -1.22
CA HIS A 447 -11.02 -23.23 -2.56
C HIS A 447 -11.42 -21.77 -2.86
N HIS A 448 -12.52 -21.32 -2.26
CA HIS A 448 -13.05 -19.98 -2.40
C HIS A 448 -13.22 -19.31 -1.03
N PRO A 449 -13.18 -17.96 -0.96
CA PRO A 449 -12.96 -17.03 -2.08
C PRO A 449 -11.50 -17.00 -2.57
N HIS A 450 -11.30 -16.69 -3.85
CA HIS A 450 -9.98 -16.37 -4.40
C HIS A 450 -9.55 -14.95 -4.01
N SER A 451 -8.26 -14.66 -4.17
CA SER A 451 -7.61 -13.38 -3.91
C SER A 451 -7.72 -12.94 -2.43
N LEU A 452 -7.34 -11.69 -2.18
CA LEU A 452 -7.52 -10.97 -0.92
C LEU A 452 -8.48 -9.82 -1.15
N ASN A 453 -9.36 -9.50 -0.19
CA ASN A 453 -10.30 -8.39 -0.34
C ASN A 453 -9.58 -7.03 -0.45
N ASN A 454 -8.57 -6.80 0.40
CA ASN A 454 -7.59 -5.75 0.21
C ASN A 454 -6.36 -6.37 -0.51
N PRO A 455 -6.07 -5.99 -1.77
CA PRO A 455 -5.00 -6.58 -2.56
C PRO A 455 -3.60 -5.98 -2.30
N GLU A 456 -3.44 -5.07 -1.33
CA GLU A 456 -2.20 -4.30 -1.12
C GLU A 456 -0.93 -5.16 -1.05
N SER A 457 -0.97 -6.33 -0.40
CA SER A 457 0.19 -7.24 -0.32
C SER A 457 0.57 -7.85 -1.68
N ILE A 458 -0.43 -8.20 -2.51
CA ILE A 458 -0.24 -8.72 -3.86
C ILE A 458 0.30 -7.61 -4.78
N VAL A 459 -0.29 -6.42 -4.70
CA VAL A 459 0.12 -5.26 -5.50
C VAL A 459 1.55 -4.84 -5.14
N ARG A 460 1.90 -4.76 -3.84
CA ARG A 460 3.26 -4.48 -3.37
C ARG A 460 4.26 -5.49 -3.92
N PHE A 461 3.94 -6.78 -3.88
CA PHE A 461 4.79 -7.82 -4.46
C PHE A 461 5.05 -7.57 -5.95
N ILE A 462 4.01 -7.25 -6.73
CA ILE A 462 4.12 -6.97 -8.17
C ILE A 462 4.93 -5.70 -8.44
N LEU A 463 4.67 -4.62 -7.69
CA LEU A 463 5.41 -3.37 -7.83
C LEU A 463 6.90 -3.55 -7.50
N LYS A 464 7.24 -4.33 -6.47
CA LYS A 464 8.63 -4.67 -6.14
C LYS A 464 9.29 -5.47 -7.26
N ALA A 465 8.65 -6.54 -7.74
CA ALA A 465 9.20 -7.37 -8.81
C ALA A 465 9.35 -6.64 -10.15
N THR A 466 8.60 -5.56 -10.36
CA THR A 466 8.68 -4.72 -11.56
C THR A 466 9.52 -3.45 -11.35
N GLY A 467 10.15 -3.25 -10.19
CA GLY A 467 10.97 -2.06 -9.91
C GLY A 467 10.18 -0.75 -9.88
N ARG A 468 8.89 -0.82 -9.48
CA ARG A 468 7.94 0.29 -9.43
C ARG A 468 7.44 0.59 -8.02
N TRP A 469 7.92 -0.16 -7.03
CA TRP A 469 7.58 0.09 -5.63
C TRP A 469 8.22 1.38 -5.15
N SER A 470 7.41 2.25 -4.52
CA SER A 470 7.87 3.39 -3.75
C SER A 470 7.87 3.02 -2.27
N ASN A 471 9.00 3.21 -1.59
CA ASN A 471 9.13 2.84 -0.19
C ASN A 471 8.50 3.91 0.73
N ASN A 472 7.28 3.64 1.19
CA ASN A 472 6.54 4.48 2.13
C ASN A 472 7.28 4.77 3.45
N CYS A 473 8.23 3.93 3.86
CA CYS A 473 9.03 4.15 5.07
C CYS A 473 9.96 5.37 4.95
N THR A 474 10.21 5.86 3.74
CA THR A 474 11.06 7.02 3.42
C THR A 474 10.25 8.27 3.04
N HIS A 475 8.94 8.15 2.88
CA HIS A 475 8.07 9.25 2.45
C HIS A 475 7.62 10.08 3.66
N ALA A 476 8.35 11.15 3.97
CA ALA A 476 8.13 11.98 5.16
C ALA A 476 6.68 12.51 5.25
N VAL A 477 5.90 11.99 6.21
CA VAL A 477 4.52 12.45 6.49
C VAL A 477 4.24 12.45 8.00
N PRO A 478 3.37 13.35 8.51
CA PRO A 478 2.95 13.35 9.90
C PRO A 478 2.39 11.99 10.34
N GLY A 479 2.49 11.70 11.63
CA GLY A 479 1.70 10.64 12.23
C GLY A 479 0.24 11.05 12.36
N ASN A 480 -0.65 10.07 12.44
CA ASN A 480 -2.10 10.26 12.53
C ASN A 480 -2.70 9.49 13.71
N GLU A 481 -1.87 9.20 14.71
CA GLU A 481 -2.25 8.45 15.92
C GLU A 481 -3.13 9.30 16.84
N TYR A 482 -4.14 8.67 17.44
CA TYR A 482 -5.12 9.31 18.31
C TYR A 482 -5.62 8.41 19.44
N ARG A 483 -5.06 7.20 19.61
CA ARG A 483 -5.50 6.25 20.63
C ARG A 483 -5.26 6.79 22.04
N SER A 484 -6.26 6.68 22.91
CA SER A 484 -6.16 7.03 24.33
C SER A 484 -5.05 6.27 25.08
N ALA A 485 -4.73 5.06 24.63
CA ALA A 485 -3.65 4.22 25.18
C ALA A 485 -2.24 4.67 24.77
N ALA A 486 -2.07 5.75 24.01
CA ALA A 486 -0.78 6.23 23.55
C ALA A 486 0.10 6.85 24.66
N GLY A 487 -0.37 6.90 25.91
CA GLY A 487 0.37 7.44 27.05
C GLY A 487 0.40 8.98 27.07
N TRP A 488 -0.65 9.61 26.53
CA TRP A 488 -0.80 11.05 26.48
C TRP A 488 -1.85 11.54 27.48
N VAL A 489 -1.84 12.85 27.76
CA VAL A 489 -2.95 13.50 28.47
C VAL A 489 -4.23 13.38 27.64
N GLU A 490 -5.36 13.10 28.30
CA GLU A 490 -6.66 12.93 27.65
C GLU A 490 -6.99 14.10 26.70
N GLY A 491 -7.53 13.79 25.52
CA GLY A 491 -7.84 14.76 24.48
C GLY A 491 -6.64 15.15 23.59
N SER A 492 -5.43 14.68 23.89
CA SER A 492 -4.26 14.88 23.02
C SER A 492 -4.27 13.95 21.82
N GLU A 493 -3.70 14.42 20.71
CA GLU A 493 -3.48 13.65 19.49
C GLU A 493 -2.08 13.93 18.95
N TRP A 494 -1.66 13.18 17.93
CA TRP A 494 -0.30 13.21 17.43
C TRP A 494 0.27 14.62 17.18
N HIS A 495 -0.50 15.52 16.56
CA HIS A 495 0.00 16.88 16.27
C HIS A 495 0.16 17.74 17.53
N SER A 496 -0.70 17.62 18.54
CA SER A 496 -0.51 18.35 19.80
C SER A 496 0.73 17.86 20.54
N VAL A 497 0.98 16.54 20.51
CA VAL A 497 2.18 15.93 21.07
C VAL A 497 3.42 16.36 20.29
N ALA A 498 3.37 16.40 18.96
CA ALA A 498 4.46 16.93 18.15
C ALA A 498 4.77 18.40 18.50
N GLN A 499 3.74 19.25 18.65
CA GLN A 499 3.89 20.66 19.03
C GLN A 499 4.48 20.85 20.44
N ASP A 500 4.12 19.99 21.40
CA ASP A 500 4.77 19.95 22.71
C ASP A 500 6.29 19.75 22.54
N ILE A 501 6.75 19.03 21.48
CA ILE A 501 8.19 18.71 21.32
C ILE A 501 8.89 19.97 20.89
N GLU A 502 8.36 20.63 19.86
CA GLU A 502 8.89 21.90 19.36
C GLU A 502 9.01 22.92 20.50
N THR A 503 7.96 23.01 21.33
CA THR A 503 7.93 23.92 22.49
C THR A 503 8.97 23.52 23.55
N THR A 504 9.11 22.22 23.83
CA THR A 504 10.04 21.71 24.86
C THR A 504 11.50 21.85 24.41
N LEU A 505 11.79 21.73 23.11
CA LEU A 505 13.14 21.80 22.56
C LEU A 505 13.63 23.22 22.31
N ASN A 506 12.71 24.18 22.15
CA ASN A 506 13.02 25.52 21.70
C ASN A 506 14.21 26.17 22.46
N GLU A 507 15.28 26.49 21.72
CA GLU A 507 16.48 27.20 22.19
C GLU A 507 17.25 26.50 23.33
N ARG A 508 16.98 25.21 23.58
CA ARG A 508 17.70 24.45 24.59
C ARG A 508 19.08 24.01 24.11
N LYS A 509 20.03 24.05 25.03
CA LYS A 509 21.34 23.40 24.90
C LYS A 509 21.29 22.11 25.68
N LEU A 510 21.49 20.98 25.01
CA LEU A 510 21.32 19.66 25.62
C LEU A 510 22.64 18.90 25.52
N LYS A 511 22.89 18.03 26.49
CA LYS A 511 23.89 16.98 26.35
C LYS A 511 23.36 15.83 25.50
N LEU A 512 22.06 15.52 25.61
CA LEU A 512 21.43 14.40 24.91
C LEU A 512 20.02 14.73 24.41
N LEU A 513 19.75 14.45 23.14
CA LEU A 513 18.41 14.40 22.57
C LEU A 513 18.09 12.97 22.11
N LEU A 514 16.95 12.44 22.56
CA LEU A 514 16.47 11.12 22.16
C LEU A 514 15.36 11.26 21.10
N LEU A 515 15.51 10.63 19.94
CA LEU A 515 14.56 10.62 18.83
C LEU A 515 13.99 9.22 18.61
N GLY A 516 12.66 9.09 18.53
CA GLY A 516 12.07 7.77 18.29
C GLY A 516 10.56 7.70 18.45
N ASN A 517 10.09 6.50 18.80
CA ASN A 517 8.69 6.16 18.97
C ASN A 517 8.26 6.06 20.45
N SER A 518 7.32 5.17 20.79
CA SER A 518 6.83 4.91 22.16
C SER A 518 7.93 4.52 23.15
N ILE A 519 8.92 3.73 22.73
CA ILE A 519 10.08 3.38 23.57
C ILE A 519 10.88 4.64 23.90
N THR A 520 10.98 5.57 22.96
CA THR A 520 11.64 6.86 23.23
C THR A 520 10.74 7.78 24.05
N GLN A 521 9.42 7.75 23.82
CA GLN A 521 8.46 8.56 24.59
C GLN A 521 8.50 8.20 26.08
N GLY A 522 8.69 6.94 26.43
CA GLY A 522 8.69 6.49 27.83
C GLY A 522 9.87 7.03 28.67
N TRP A 523 10.88 7.68 28.07
CA TRP A 523 11.83 8.51 28.82
C TRP A 523 11.14 9.74 29.42
N GLY A 524 10.15 10.30 28.73
CA GLY A 524 9.31 11.40 29.19
C GLY A 524 9.96 12.77 29.23
N GLY A 525 11.18 12.92 29.75
CA GLY A 525 11.87 14.22 29.82
C GLY A 525 11.04 15.33 30.49
N MET A 526 10.98 16.53 29.90
CA MET A 526 10.17 17.66 30.41
C MET A 526 8.83 17.85 29.69
N ARG A 527 8.42 16.85 28.91
CA ARG A 527 7.20 16.83 28.10
C ARG A 527 5.95 17.01 28.95
N LYS A 528 5.05 17.91 28.55
CA LYS A 528 3.81 18.21 29.30
C LYS A 528 2.67 17.26 28.97
N LEU A 529 2.63 16.77 27.73
CA LEU A 529 1.54 15.93 27.24
C LEU A 529 1.80 14.43 27.39
N VAL A 530 2.97 14.03 27.90
CA VAL A 530 3.31 12.62 28.15
C VAL A 530 2.99 12.26 29.61
N SER A 531 2.03 11.36 29.81
CA SER A 531 1.56 10.96 31.14
C SER A 531 2.32 9.76 31.73
N TYR A 532 2.95 8.95 30.87
CA TYR A 532 3.71 7.76 31.27
C TYR A 532 5.20 7.89 30.93
N LYS A 533 6.06 7.91 31.96
CA LYS A 533 7.50 8.21 31.84
C LYS A 533 8.42 7.32 32.70
N PRO A 534 8.36 5.98 32.55
CA PRO A 534 9.15 5.05 33.37
C PRO A 534 10.67 5.26 33.29
N GLY A 535 11.20 5.81 32.19
CA GLY A 535 12.63 6.04 32.01
C GLY A 535 13.17 7.34 32.59
N LYS A 536 12.30 8.26 33.06
CA LYS A 536 12.73 9.60 33.46
C LYS A 536 13.77 9.59 34.57
N GLN A 537 13.51 8.82 35.64
CA GLN A 537 14.38 8.78 36.80
C GLN A 537 15.79 8.29 36.43
N ALA A 538 15.87 7.20 35.65
CA ALA A 538 17.14 6.62 35.22
C ALA A 538 18.02 7.61 34.43
N MET A 539 17.42 8.43 33.56
CA MET A 539 18.17 9.41 32.78
C MET A 539 18.49 10.69 33.58
N ASP A 540 17.60 11.11 34.48
CA ASP A 540 17.89 12.20 35.42
C ASP A 540 19.06 11.85 36.34
N ASP A 541 19.15 10.60 36.81
CA ASP A 541 20.27 10.11 37.63
C ASP A 541 21.59 10.06 36.83
N ALA A 542 21.50 9.75 35.53
CA ALA A 542 22.66 9.57 34.66
C ALA A 542 23.26 10.90 34.14
N LEU A 543 22.41 11.88 33.78
CA LEU A 543 22.83 13.12 33.12
C LEU A 543 22.46 14.39 33.87
N GLY A 544 21.61 14.30 34.90
CA GLY A 544 21.04 15.45 35.59
C GLY A 544 19.81 16.02 34.85
N GLN A 545 18.87 16.54 35.64
CA GLN A 545 17.66 17.17 35.10
C GLN A 545 18.00 18.37 34.21
N GLY A 546 17.30 18.49 33.09
CA GLY A 546 17.47 19.62 32.16
C GLY A 546 18.60 19.48 31.14
N ASN A 547 19.53 18.53 31.32
CA ASN A 547 20.64 18.27 30.39
C ASN A 547 20.27 17.34 29.24
N TRP A 548 19.06 16.77 29.25
CA TRP A 548 18.60 15.86 28.22
C TRP A 548 17.12 16.11 27.91
N GLU A 549 16.66 15.61 26.77
CA GLU A 549 15.24 15.62 26.41
C GLU A 549 14.85 14.43 25.52
N SER A 550 13.56 14.09 25.54
CA SER A 550 12.97 13.08 24.66
C SER A 550 12.02 13.71 23.64
N ALA A 551 12.21 13.36 22.37
CA ALA A 551 11.33 13.66 21.24
C ALA A 551 10.73 12.35 20.67
N GLY A 552 10.28 11.47 21.56
CA GLY A 552 9.55 10.26 21.21
C GLY A 552 8.04 10.48 21.12
N ILE A 553 7.40 9.88 20.12
CA ILE A 553 5.93 9.83 20.01
C ILE A 553 5.46 8.39 19.82
N SER A 554 4.50 7.96 20.64
CA SER A 554 3.90 6.63 20.53
C SER A 554 3.22 6.41 19.18
N GLY A 555 3.38 5.22 18.61
CA GLY A 555 2.87 4.88 17.28
C GLY A 555 3.77 5.30 16.11
N ASP A 556 4.78 6.16 16.33
CA ASP A 556 5.63 6.64 15.23
C ASP A 556 6.34 5.50 14.49
N ARG A 557 6.28 5.61 13.18
CA ARG A 557 7.09 4.86 12.21
C ARG A 557 8.21 5.74 11.65
N THR A 558 9.11 5.17 10.85
CA THR A 558 10.24 5.89 10.25
C THR A 558 9.82 7.17 9.53
N GLN A 559 8.78 7.11 8.70
CA GLN A 559 8.29 8.26 7.94
C GLN A 559 7.73 9.40 8.81
N ASN A 560 7.23 9.07 10.01
CA ASN A 560 6.68 10.05 10.93
C ASN A 560 7.80 10.81 11.66
N LEU A 561 8.79 10.08 12.17
CA LEU A 561 9.97 10.69 12.75
C LEU A 561 10.74 11.49 11.68
N LEU A 562 10.87 10.96 10.46
CA LEU A 562 11.51 11.68 9.35
C LEU A 562 10.83 13.04 9.12
N TRP A 563 9.50 13.06 9.07
CA TRP A 563 8.74 14.31 8.93
C TRP A 563 9.00 15.28 10.09
N ARG A 564 8.97 14.79 11.34
CA ARG A 564 9.19 15.64 12.52
C ARG A 564 10.59 16.23 12.56
N VAL A 565 11.62 15.45 12.22
CA VAL A 565 12.99 15.96 12.18
C VAL A 565 13.14 17.01 11.09
N ARG A 566 12.55 16.77 9.90
CA ARG A 566 12.62 17.70 8.77
C ARG A 566 11.84 19.00 8.98
N TYR A 567 10.64 18.93 9.55
CA TYR A 567 9.69 20.05 9.57
C TYR A 567 9.33 20.56 10.97
N GLY A 568 9.71 19.86 12.04
CA GLY A 568 9.36 20.20 13.42
C GLY A 568 10.32 21.20 14.09
N ASN A 569 11.21 21.86 13.35
CA ASN A 569 12.18 22.83 13.90
C ASN A 569 13.05 22.29 15.04
N TYR A 570 13.39 20.99 15.04
CA TYR A 570 14.17 20.40 16.14
C TYR A 570 15.59 20.96 16.22
N ASN A 571 16.11 21.48 15.11
CA ASN A 571 17.39 22.19 15.03
C ASN A 571 17.44 23.51 15.83
N ARG A 572 16.33 23.97 16.42
CA ARG A 572 16.34 25.06 17.41
C ARG A 572 16.94 24.63 18.75
N CYS A 573 17.05 23.33 19.01
CA CYS A 573 17.88 22.83 20.10
C CYS A 573 19.28 22.47 19.60
N THR A 574 20.27 22.57 20.48
CA THR A 574 21.67 22.28 20.19
C THR A 574 22.18 21.16 21.11
N PRO A 575 21.94 19.89 20.73
CA PRO A 575 22.39 18.75 21.51
C PRO A 575 23.85 18.39 21.21
N GLU A 576 24.64 17.98 22.20
CA GLU A 576 25.95 17.36 21.95
C GLU A 576 25.80 15.98 21.30
N TYR A 577 24.84 15.18 21.78
CA TYR A 577 24.52 13.85 21.27
C TYR A 577 23.05 13.73 20.87
N VAL A 578 22.80 13.07 19.73
CA VAL A 578 21.46 12.66 19.29
C VAL A 578 21.41 11.14 19.23
N VAL A 579 20.46 10.52 19.91
CA VAL A 579 20.23 9.07 19.83
C VAL A 579 18.97 8.82 19.03
N ILE A 580 19.02 7.91 18.06
CA ILE A 580 17.88 7.52 17.23
C ILE A 580 17.52 6.06 17.51
N ALA A 581 16.24 5.81 17.82
CA ALA A 581 15.67 4.46 17.95
C ALA A 581 14.25 4.42 17.37
N ILE A 582 14.10 3.86 16.17
CA ILE A 582 12.85 3.87 15.40
C ILE A 582 12.75 2.60 14.52
N GLY A 583 11.53 2.21 14.15
CA GLY A 583 11.29 1.17 13.14
C GLY A 583 10.47 -0.04 13.60
N ILE A 584 10.39 -0.34 14.90
CA ILE A 584 9.62 -1.52 15.35
C ILE A 584 8.13 -1.43 14.98
N ASN A 585 7.54 -0.22 15.02
CA ASN A 585 6.15 0.02 14.62
C ASN A 585 5.91 -0.20 13.11
N ASN A 586 6.94 -0.04 12.27
CA ASN A 586 6.85 -0.38 10.85
C ASN A 586 6.59 -1.89 10.69
N LEU A 587 7.25 -2.72 11.50
CA LEU A 587 7.08 -4.17 11.45
C LEU A 587 5.75 -4.62 12.07
N VAL A 588 5.47 -4.21 13.31
CA VAL A 588 4.37 -4.80 14.11
C VAL A 588 3.01 -4.17 13.86
N VAL A 589 2.96 -2.90 13.42
CA VAL A 589 1.71 -2.20 13.07
C VAL A 589 1.63 -1.97 11.56
N GLY A 590 2.71 -1.46 10.96
CA GLY A 590 2.75 -1.11 9.54
C GLY A 590 2.78 -2.31 8.60
N GLN A 591 3.19 -3.50 9.09
CA GLN A 591 3.45 -4.70 8.28
C GLN A 591 4.45 -4.41 7.13
N ASP A 592 5.32 -3.44 7.34
CA ASP A 592 6.41 -3.11 6.43
C ASP A 592 7.49 -4.19 6.51
N THR A 593 8.15 -4.45 5.38
CA THR A 593 9.25 -5.40 5.35
C THR A 593 10.48 -4.84 6.08
N ALA A 594 11.33 -5.73 6.58
CA ALA A 594 12.63 -5.37 7.16
C ALA A 594 13.48 -4.46 6.24
N ASP A 595 13.56 -4.76 4.95
CA ASP A 595 14.34 -3.98 3.98
C ASP A 595 13.82 -2.54 3.84
N ASP A 596 12.52 -2.38 3.56
CA ASP A 596 11.86 -1.07 3.51
C ASP A 596 12.03 -0.26 4.81
N THR A 597 11.93 -0.93 5.95
CA THR A 597 12.11 -0.30 7.27
C THR A 597 13.55 0.16 7.48
N ALA A 598 14.54 -0.63 7.07
CA ALA A 598 15.94 -0.27 7.18
C ALA A 598 16.28 0.98 6.35
N GLU A 599 15.76 1.08 5.12
CA GLU A 599 15.86 2.30 4.30
C GLU A 599 15.21 3.51 4.98
N GLY A 600 14.05 3.32 5.63
CA GLY A 600 13.41 4.37 6.42
C GLY A 600 14.26 4.84 7.61
N ILE A 601 14.91 3.91 8.32
CA ILE A 601 15.83 4.23 9.42
C ILE A 601 17.05 5.01 8.91
N ILE A 602 17.60 4.62 7.76
CA ILE A 602 18.71 5.33 7.11
C ILE A 602 18.28 6.76 6.76
N ALA A 603 17.13 6.94 6.11
CA ALA A 603 16.61 8.27 5.74
C ALA A 603 16.40 9.18 6.97
N VAL A 604 15.87 8.64 8.08
CA VAL A 604 15.77 9.38 9.35
C VAL A 604 17.14 9.81 9.86
N THR A 605 18.12 8.91 9.80
CA THR A 605 19.48 9.16 10.30
C THR A 605 20.18 10.23 9.49
N GLU A 606 20.05 10.17 8.16
CA GLU A 606 20.59 11.19 7.25
C GLU A 606 19.93 12.56 7.46
N GLU A 607 18.61 12.60 7.63
CA GLU A 607 17.91 13.85 7.96
C GLU A 607 18.37 14.41 9.31
N ALA A 608 18.56 13.55 10.32
CA ALA A 608 19.11 13.99 11.60
C ALA A 608 20.53 14.56 11.46
N CYS A 609 21.39 13.97 10.61
CA CYS A 609 22.71 14.55 10.32
C CYS A 609 22.59 15.97 9.73
N ARG A 610 21.62 16.21 8.85
CA ARG A 610 21.38 17.53 8.24
C ARG A 610 20.87 18.55 9.25
N GLN A 611 19.97 18.14 10.14
CA GLN A 611 19.36 19.04 11.14
C GLN A 611 20.29 19.30 12.33
N PHE A 612 21.22 18.39 12.61
CA PHE A 612 22.16 18.45 13.74
C PHE A 612 23.61 18.27 13.27
N PRO A 613 24.16 19.21 12.47
CA PRO A 613 25.48 19.05 11.86
C PRO A 613 26.63 18.99 12.88
N ASP A 614 26.45 19.60 14.05
CA ASP A 614 27.48 19.67 15.10
C ASP A 614 27.35 18.55 16.15
N SER A 615 26.30 17.73 16.07
CA SER A 615 26.03 16.67 17.05
C SER A 615 26.64 15.34 16.64
N LYS A 616 27.11 14.58 17.63
CA LYS A 616 27.40 13.14 17.45
C LYS A 616 26.11 12.35 17.45
N ILE A 617 25.91 11.49 16.46
CA ILE A 617 24.68 10.72 16.30
C ILE A 617 24.94 9.25 16.66
N ILE A 618 24.15 8.73 17.58
CA ILE A 618 24.15 7.31 17.95
C ILE A 618 22.88 6.69 17.38
N LEU A 619 23.03 5.88 16.32
CA LEU A 619 21.93 5.11 15.77
C LEU A 619 21.84 3.78 16.52
N LEU A 620 20.78 3.61 17.30
CA LEU A 620 20.43 2.31 17.86
C LEU A 620 19.62 1.52 16.84
N GLY A 621 20.06 0.29 16.55
CA GLY A 621 19.21 -0.67 15.88
C GLY A 621 17.96 -1.02 16.71
N LEU A 622 17.07 -1.83 16.15
CA LEU A 622 15.88 -2.26 16.89
C LEU A 622 16.25 -3.03 18.17
N PHE A 623 15.52 -2.77 19.24
CA PHE A 623 15.58 -3.64 20.41
C PHE A 623 14.89 -4.97 20.09
N PRO A 624 15.27 -6.09 20.75
CA PRO A 624 14.62 -7.36 20.51
C PRO A 624 13.14 -7.23 20.86
N SER A 625 12.26 -7.67 19.98
CA SER A 625 10.81 -7.67 20.20
C SER A 625 10.25 -9.04 19.88
N GLY A 626 9.21 -9.45 20.59
CA GLY A 626 8.73 -10.83 20.57
C GLY A 626 9.43 -11.69 21.63
N LYS A 627 8.62 -12.41 22.42
CA LYS A 627 9.11 -13.21 23.55
C LYS A 627 9.99 -14.37 23.09
N GLU A 628 9.61 -15.02 22.00
CA GLU A 628 10.25 -16.21 21.48
C GLU A 628 11.38 -15.87 20.50
N GLN A 629 12.51 -16.57 20.61
CA GLN A 629 13.71 -16.34 19.78
C GLN A 629 13.47 -16.49 18.28
N GLY A 630 12.67 -17.49 17.88
CA GLY A 630 12.32 -17.75 16.49
C GLY A 630 11.05 -17.04 16.02
N SER A 631 10.58 -16.01 16.74
CA SER A 631 9.41 -15.25 16.28
C SER A 631 9.74 -14.47 15.00
N ALA A 632 8.79 -14.37 14.08
CA ALA A 632 8.98 -13.69 12.80
C ALA A 632 9.44 -12.23 12.95
N VAL A 633 8.99 -11.54 14.01
CA VAL A 633 9.44 -10.17 14.31
C VAL A 633 10.93 -10.12 14.68
N ARG A 634 11.47 -11.09 15.43
CA ARG A 634 12.91 -11.15 15.74
C ARG A 634 13.74 -11.39 14.49
N GLU A 635 13.27 -12.25 13.58
CA GLU A 635 13.96 -12.48 12.30
C GLU A 635 14.02 -11.19 11.45
N GLN A 636 12.93 -10.42 11.43
CA GLN A 636 12.90 -9.13 10.76
C GLN A 636 13.82 -8.09 11.43
N CYS A 637 13.87 -8.03 12.77
CA CYS A 637 14.84 -7.20 13.48
C CYS A 637 16.29 -7.59 13.12
N ASN A 638 16.60 -8.89 13.08
CA ASN A 638 17.92 -9.38 12.69
C ASN A 638 18.29 -9.00 11.25
N ARG A 639 17.33 -9.06 10.32
CA ARG A 639 17.51 -8.59 8.94
C ARG A 639 17.83 -7.10 8.90
N ILE A 640 17.10 -6.27 9.65
CA ILE A 640 17.39 -4.83 9.77
C ILE A 640 18.81 -4.61 10.31
N HIS A 641 19.21 -5.31 11.39
CA HIS A 641 20.56 -5.16 11.93
C HIS A 641 21.66 -5.50 10.94
N LYS A 642 21.45 -6.53 10.11
CA LYS A 642 22.39 -6.90 9.04
C LYS A 642 22.50 -5.78 7.99
N LEU A 643 21.37 -5.18 7.59
CA LEU A 643 21.34 -4.11 6.61
C LEU A 643 21.99 -2.83 7.15
N LEU A 644 21.64 -2.41 8.36
CA LEU A 644 22.20 -1.22 9.00
C LEU A 644 23.70 -1.40 9.30
N GLY A 645 24.14 -2.58 9.74
CA GLY A 645 25.55 -2.87 9.98
C GLY A 645 26.42 -2.94 8.72
N ALA A 646 25.81 -3.18 7.55
CA ALA A 646 26.49 -3.15 6.26
C ALA A 646 26.46 -1.76 5.61
N HIS A 647 25.62 -0.84 6.10
CA HIS A 647 25.51 0.51 5.57
C HIS A 647 26.65 1.40 6.10
N THR A 648 27.24 2.21 5.23
CA THR A 648 28.30 3.16 5.62
C THR A 648 27.68 4.52 5.90
N PHE A 649 27.54 4.87 7.17
CA PHE A 649 27.08 6.20 7.59
C PHE A 649 28.22 7.23 7.57
N GLY A 650 27.85 8.52 7.60
CA GLY A 650 28.82 9.61 7.76
C GLY A 650 29.58 9.55 9.08
N ALA A 651 30.75 10.20 9.15
CA ALA A 651 31.68 10.11 10.29
C ALA A 651 31.09 10.56 11.64
N GLN A 652 30.01 11.34 11.64
CA GLN A 652 29.31 11.76 12.86
C GLN A 652 28.39 10.67 13.44
N VAL A 653 28.11 9.58 12.71
CA VAL A 653 27.16 8.54 13.09
C VAL A 653 27.89 7.28 13.57
N SER A 654 27.53 6.80 14.76
CA SER A 654 27.91 5.48 15.25
C SER A 654 26.68 4.58 15.33
N TYR A 655 26.66 3.48 14.58
CA TYR A 655 25.62 2.45 14.68
C TYR A 655 25.93 1.48 15.83
N THR A 656 24.92 1.15 16.64
CA THR A 656 25.02 0.12 17.68
C THR A 656 23.83 -0.82 17.60
N ASN A 657 24.08 -2.13 17.65
CA ASN A 657 23.04 -3.14 17.82
C ASN A 657 22.80 -3.37 19.33
N PRO A 658 21.64 -2.96 19.89
CA PRO A 658 21.38 -3.07 21.32
C PRO A 658 20.89 -4.46 21.75
N THR A 659 20.79 -5.43 20.84
CA THR A 659 20.23 -6.77 21.13
C THR A 659 20.91 -7.43 22.33
N GLY A 660 22.25 -7.39 22.41
CA GLY A 660 23.01 -8.00 23.49
C GLY A 660 22.79 -7.37 24.89
N TRP A 661 22.16 -6.20 24.97
CA TRP A 661 21.85 -5.55 26.25
C TRP A 661 20.64 -6.18 26.94
N PHE A 662 19.78 -6.83 26.15
CA PHE A 662 18.49 -7.35 26.59
C PHE A 662 18.39 -8.86 26.53
N LEU A 663 19.38 -9.55 25.95
CA LEU A 663 19.40 -10.99 25.87
C LEU A 663 20.43 -11.62 26.81
N ASP A 664 20.07 -12.77 27.36
CA ASP A 664 21.02 -13.71 27.99
C ASP A 664 21.80 -14.49 26.92
N GLU A 665 22.81 -15.26 27.33
CA GLU A 665 23.69 -16.00 26.43
C GLU A 665 22.94 -17.02 25.54
N ASP A 666 21.80 -17.53 26.02
CA ASP A 666 20.93 -18.46 25.30
C ASP A 666 19.94 -17.77 24.34
N GLY A 667 19.97 -16.43 24.27
CA GLY A 667 19.09 -15.63 23.42
C GLY A 667 17.69 -15.37 24.00
N THR A 668 17.44 -15.74 25.26
CA THR A 668 16.22 -15.37 25.99
C THR A 668 16.27 -13.90 26.41
N ILE A 669 15.09 -13.25 26.49
CA ILE A 669 15.02 -11.87 26.99
C ILE A 669 15.23 -11.89 28.50
N ARG A 670 16.17 -11.07 28.97
CA ARG A 670 16.49 -10.90 30.38
C ARG A 670 15.26 -10.52 31.20
N ASP A 671 15.09 -11.20 32.32
CA ASP A 671 13.95 -11.03 33.20
C ASP A 671 13.82 -9.60 33.74
N GLY A 672 12.59 -9.09 33.67
CA GLY A 672 12.21 -7.81 34.26
C GLY A 672 12.65 -6.57 33.49
N LEU A 673 13.28 -6.69 32.31
CA LEU A 673 13.61 -5.53 31.46
C LEU A 673 12.44 -5.05 30.58
N TYR A 674 11.54 -5.96 30.22
CA TYR A 674 10.35 -5.67 29.41
C TYR A 674 9.07 -5.76 30.24
N SER A 675 8.08 -4.99 29.80
CA SER A 675 6.68 -5.18 30.18
C SER A 675 6.14 -6.49 29.57
N GLY A 676 4.91 -6.85 29.91
CA GLY A 676 4.28 -8.10 29.44
C GLY A 676 4.13 -8.21 27.92
N ASP A 677 4.31 -7.12 27.17
CA ASP A 677 4.20 -7.09 25.70
C ASP A 677 5.52 -7.39 24.96
N TYR A 678 6.66 -7.47 25.66
CA TYR A 678 7.98 -7.68 25.06
C TYR A 678 8.31 -6.66 23.95
N ILE A 679 7.80 -5.44 24.09
CA ILE A 679 8.09 -4.28 23.24
C ILE A 679 8.50 -3.08 24.10
N HIS A 680 7.75 -2.79 25.16
CA HIS A 680 8.03 -1.64 26.03
C HIS A 680 8.83 -2.04 27.26
N PHE A 681 9.74 -1.16 27.69
CA PHE A 681 10.60 -1.41 28.84
C PHE A 681 9.92 -1.11 30.17
N THR A 682 10.35 -1.84 31.20
CA THR A 682 10.16 -1.45 32.60
C THR A 682 11.14 -0.33 32.99
N ASP A 683 11.00 0.21 34.20
CA ASP A 683 11.99 1.06 34.84
C ASP A 683 13.41 0.45 34.81
N LYS A 684 13.54 -0.86 35.08
CA LYS A 684 14.81 -1.59 34.98
C LYS A 684 15.35 -1.65 33.55
N GLY A 685 14.48 -1.84 32.57
CA GLY A 685 14.86 -1.80 31.15
C GLY A 685 15.41 -0.44 30.74
N TYR A 686 14.76 0.65 31.15
CA TYR A 686 15.27 2.00 30.92
C TYR A 686 16.60 2.26 31.64
N ALA A 687 16.78 1.79 32.88
CA ALA A 687 18.06 1.88 33.58
C ALA A 687 19.19 1.13 32.86
N CYS A 688 18.89 -0.05 32.30
CA CYS A 688 19.83 -0.80 31.45
C CYS A 688 20.26 0.04 30.23
N VAL A 689 19.31 0.61 29.49
CA VAL A 689 19.63 1.44 28.31
C VAL A 689 20.41 2.70 28.71
N ALA A 690 20.02 3.38 29.78
CA ALA A 690 20.71 4.59 30.25
C ALA A 690 22.20 4.30 30.52
N SER A 691 22.51 3.19 31.19
CA SER A 691 23.90 2.81 31.49
C SER A 691 24.76 2.60 30.23
N HIS A 692 24.21 1.96 29.19
CA HIS A 692 24.90 1.74 27.92
C HIS A 692 25.03 3.03 27.10
N LEU A 693 24.01 3.90 27.10
CA LEU A 693 24.08 5.20 26.42
C LEU A 693 25.20 6.07 27.00
N ILE A 694 25.35 6.11 28.32
CA ILE A 694 26.45 6.83 28.96
C ILE A 694 27.83 6.28 28.55
N GLN A 695 27.94 4.98 28.34
CA GLN A 695 29.20 4.38 27.84
C GLN A 695 29.49 4.78 26.39
N LEU A 696 28.48 4.81 25.52
CA LEU A 696 28.62 5.20 24.11
C LEU A 696 28.94 6.69 23.93
N MET A 697 28.58 7.54 24.90
CA MET A 697 28.86 8.97 24.87
C MET A 697 30.26 9.35 25.39
N LYS A 698 30.96 8.43 26.07
CA LYS A 698 32.34 8.60 26.52
C LYS A 698 33.32 8.28 25.39
#